data_AF-K6X1U8-F1
#
_entry.id   AF-K6X1U8-F1
#
_cell.length_a   1.000
_cell.length_b   1.000
_cell.length_c   1.000
_cell.angle_alpha   90.00
_cell.angle_beta   90.00
_cell.angle_gamma   90.00
#
_symmetry.space_group_name_H-M   'P 1'
#
loop_
_entity.id
_entity.type
_entity.pdbx_description
1 polymer ?
#
loop_
_entity_poly.entity_id
_entity_poly.type
_entity_poly.pdbx_seq_one_letter_code
_entity_poly.pdbx_strand_id
1 'polypeptide(L)'
;MSKPAPTDSGPGSAPDATAAAARPAKPPVGARGMWPMRDLPSLGWLVLAVTVALVHPFVPESRWLMVHLVVLGALTHAVMVWSAHFAQALLKTRPELDARATQNRRLLTLLAGTTLVMVGVPTAQWWLTLAGATLVTGAVLWHAVQLWRRVRASLAPRFGITIRYYVAAAVCLPIGAGFGATLARGLGDDWNGRLLLAHLTVNLLGWIGLTVTGTLLTLWPTMLRTPIDPAAERRARQALPVLLAALAGVVAAALLDSRVGAAIAFVGYLAGLAWWGRALLGPARRARIREFAPASVAAALIWWVLALLAVIVRLLTVDSWVEFADGLGPTAAVLVAGFAAQLLLGALSYLLPSVIGGGKRVVRAAQAWFDRWGTLRLLVVNAGLAVCLLPVPGLVRVTVSVLVLVALAAFIPLMIGGVRAGAAAKAGAGSAGALAVRAGAVRAGAVGARAVGARAVGERSSSAGSASAAGSGSAAGSRGGVGSASGVGRAAGPGEPDRMPSVWSSGQAVVAVSVLVLALVGGVAADPAAAGLDTNAEARAAAAAVTPTGNTTTVQVVAQGMRFEPASVTVPAGDRLVVELRNDDPTDVHDLQLLGQRTPRLRHEQTATLDLGVVGASAQGWCTIVGHRQMGMVFDVVVTGADGGGTAAGAGADGSAAGAGAAGAGHSGHGAGHATDQAATQTPVRADPDAQLQHLVDPRLPTLPPQSGPRTHTLTLTVTEADLEVAPGVRQRRWTYNGGPVGPTLHGRVGDVFDITLVNDGSIGHSIDFHAGALAPDRPMRTIAPGESLQYRFTATRAGIWMYHCSTMPMSAHIAAGMHGAVVIEPDGLPAVDRQYALTQSEVFVTPGTGGAGQPAAEVDADLVTAERPTFVTFNGIANQYAQVPLTARVGERVRIWVLDAGPNRSSSFHIVGGQFDTVYHEGAYLLGPRAQGAGAQAFGLTAAQGGFVELTFPEPGTYPLVSHVMVDAERGAKGFVKVTE
;
A
#
# COMPACT_ATOMS: atom_id res chain seq x y z
N MET A 1 -20.59 -63.97 -40.07
CA MET A 1 -21.52 -63.85 -41.21
C MET A 1 -20.97 -62.81 -42.18
N SER A 2 -20.59 -63.31 -43.35
CA SER A 2 -20.42 -62.74 -44.69
C SER A 2 -20.11 -61.26 -44.94
N LYS A 3 -18.97 -61.08 -45.62
CA LYS A 3 -18.49 -60.00 -46.50
C LYS A 3 -19.54 -59.56 -47.55
N PRO A 4 -19.29 -58.43 -48.23
CA PRO A 4 -18.94 -58.57 -49.65
C PRO A 4 -17.65 -57.84 -50.06
N ALA A 5 -17.11 -58.32 -51.17
CA ALA A 5 -15.87 -57.94 -51.84
C ALA A 5 -16.17 -57.14 -53.14
N PRO A 6 -15.14 -56.68 -53.89
CA PRO A 6 -15.15 -55.47 -54.73
C PRO A 6 -15.08 -55.72 -56.26
N THR A 7 -15.14 -54.64 -57.04
CA THR A 7 -14.78 -54.51 -58.48
C THR A 7 -14.43 -53.02 -58.74
N ASP A 8 -13.53 -52.57 -59.60
CA ASP A 8 -12.64 -53.22 -60.56
C ASP A 8 -11.48 -52.27 -60.92
N SER A 9 -10.52 -52.86 -61.61
CA SER A 9 -9.17 -52.46 -62.00
C SER A 9 -9.08 -51.65 -63.31
N GLY A 10 -7.94 -50.97 -63.53
CA GLY A 10 -7.50 -50.50 -64.85
C GLY A 10 -6.19 -49.68 -64.82
N PRO A 11 -5.26 -49.79 -65.81
CA PRO A 11 -3.83 -49.97 -65.53
C PRO A 11 -2.86 -48.91 -66.11
N GLY A 12 -1.63 -48.91 -65.59
CA GLY A 12 -0.41 -48.82 -66.42
C GLY A 12 0.20 -47.43 -66.69
N SER A 13 1.33 -47.14 -66.04
CA SER A 13 2.63 -46.84 -66.70
C SER A 13 3.69 -46.44 -65.66
N ALA A 14 4.78 -47.21 -65.62
CA ALA A 14 6.09 -46.80 -65.09
C ALA A 14 6.98 -46.39 -66.30
N PRO A 15 8.23 -45.89 -66.16
CA PRO A 15 9.02 -45.59 -64.96
C PRO A 15 9.74 -44.20 -65.01
N ASP A 16 10.36 -43.79 -63.90
CA ASP A 16 11.76 -43.31 -63.93
C ASP A 16 12.26 -43.06 -62.51
N ALA A 17 13.09 -43.99 -62.04
CA ALA A 17 13.74 -43.94 -60.74
C ALA A 17 15.15 -43.37 -60.89
N THR A 18 15.27 -42.05 -60.74
CA THR A 18 16.55 -41.40 -60.45
C THR A 18 16.42 -40.51 -59.21
N ALA A 19 17.19 -40.87 -58.18
CA ALA A 19 17.70 -40.02 -57.10
C ALA A 19 16.73 -39.03 -56.41
N ALA A 20 15.91 -39.52 -55.47
CA ALA A 20 15.41 -38.69 -54.38
C ALA A 20 16.22 -38.98 -53.10
N ALA A 21 17.28 -38.20 -52.91
CA ALA A 21 17.98 -38.09 -51.64
C ALA A 21 16.97 -37.88 -50.50
N ALA A 22 17.12 -38.66 -49.43
CA ALA A 22 16.35 -38.53 -48.20
C ALA A 22 16.35 -37.07 -47.74
N ARG A 23 15.19 -36.41 -47.87
CA ARG A 23 14.96 -35.11 -47.24
C ARG A 23 15.22 -35.28 -45.74
N PRO A 24 16.11 -34.49 -45.13
CA PRO A 24 16.26 -34.54 -43.68
C PRO A 24 14.92 -34.18 -43.06
N ALA A 25 14.43 -35.04 -42.16
CA ALA A 25 13.23 -34.79 -41.39
C ALA A 25 13.32 -33.38 -40.77
N LYS A 26 12.40 -32.49 -41.16
CA LYS A 26 12.30 -31.15 -40.56
C LYS A 26 12.17 -31.32 -39.03
N PRO A 27 13.02 -30.66 -38.23
CA PRO A 27 12.85 -30.69 -36.78
C PRO A 27 11.49 -30.06 -36.43
N PRO A 28 10.84 -30.50 -35.33
CA PRO A 28 9.49 -30.06 -35.00
C PRO A 28 9.45 -28.54 -34.82
N VAL A 29 8.68 -27.88 -35.68
CA VAL A 29 8.40 -26.45 -35.62
C VAL A 29 7.46 -26.18 -34.45
N GLY A 30 7.81 -25.25 -33.56
CA GLY A 30 6.79 -24.50 -32.81
C GLY A 30 6.88 -24.35 -31.28
N ALA A 31 7.99 -24.63 -30.59
CA ALA A 31 8.04 -24.49 -29.12
C ALA A 31 9.15 -23.58 -28.54
N ARG A 32 10.08 -23.07 -29.35
CA ARG A 32 11.26 -22.34 -28.84
C ARG A 32 11.46 -21.03 -29.60
N GLY A 33 11.33 -19.90 -28.90
CA GLY A 33 11.41 -18.55 -29.45
C GLY A 33 10.55 -17.53 -28.68
N MET A 34 10.73 -16.24 -28.96
CA MET A 34 9.90 -15.16 -28.42
C MET A 34 8.47 -15.28 -28.95
N TRP A 35 7.47 -15.18 -28.07
CA TRP A 35 6.06 -15.16 -28.44
C TRP A 35 5.43 -13.90 -27.83
N PRO A 36 5.11 -12.87 -28.62
CA PRO A 36 4.65 -11.58 -28.09
C PRO A 36 3.47 -11.69 -27.10
N MET A 37 2.40 -12.41 -27.45
CA MET A 37 1.25 -12.60 -26.56
C MET A 37 1.56 -13.41 -25.29
N ARG A 38 2.66 -14.16 -25.28
CA ARG A 38 3.14 -14.87 -24.08
C ARG A 38 3.91 -13.94 -23.16
N ASP A 39 4.83 -13.17 -23.75
CA ASP A 39 5.93 -12.54 -23.03
C ASP A 39 5.67 -11.05 -22.70
N LEU A 40 4.95 -10.32 -23.56
CA LEU A 40 4.79 -8.86 -23.43
C LEU A 40 3.66 -8.42 -22.49
N PRO A 41 2.44 -9.01 -22.48
CA PRO A 41 1.35 -8.48 -21.68
C PRO A 41 1.61 -8.51 -20.17
N SER A 42 2.15 -9.60 -19.62
CA SER A 42 2.52 -9.65 -18.20
C SER A 42 3.55 -8.57 -17.84
N LEU A 43 4.51 -8.29 -18.73
CA LEU A 43 5.46 -7.20 -18.54
C LEU A 43 4.77 -5.83 -18.57
N GLY A 44 3.89 -5.60 -19.55
CA GLY A 44 3.13 -4.36 -19.66
C GLY A 44 2.32 -4.06 -18.41
N TRP A 45 1.66 -5.08 -17.84
CA TRP A 45 0.94 -4.95 -16.57
C TRP A 45 1.86 -4.64 -15.38
N LEU A 46 3.05 -5.25 -15.31
CA LEU A 46 4.03 -4.94 -14.26
C LEU A 46 4.59 -3.52 -14.39
N VAL A 47 4.88 -3.06 -15.61
CA VAL A 47 5.29 -1.68 -15.87
C VAL A 47 4.19 -0.71 -15.44
N LEU A 48 2.94 -0.98 -15.84
CA LEU A 48 1.80 -0.15 -15.45
C LEU A 48 1.59 -0.12 -13.93
N ALA A 49 1.77 -1.25 -13.24
CA ALA A 49 1.70 -1.31 -11.77
C ALA A 49 2.78 -0.43 -11.10
N VAL A 50 4.02 -0.45 -11.62
CA VAL A 50 5.10 0.43 -11.13
C VAL A 50 4.77 1.89 -11.43
N THR A 51 4.30 2.20 -12.63
CA THR A 51 3.90 3.57 -13.01
C THR A 51 2.82 4.10 -12.06
N VAL A 52 1.74 3.34 -11.87
CA VAL A 52 0.66 3.72 -10.95
C VAL A 52 1.16 3.87 -9.52
N ALA A 53 2.08 3.02 -9.05
CA ALA A 53 2.67 3.17 -7.72
C ALA A 53 3.44 4.49 -7.55
N LEU A 54 4.14 4.94 -8.60
CA LEU A 54 4.90 6.20 -8.60
C LEU A 54 4.00 7.43 -8.65
N VAL A 55 2.87 7.38 -9.37
CA VAL A 55 1.92 8.50 -9.50
C VAL A 55 0.66 8.33 -8.66
N HIS A 56 0.68 7.41 -7.68
CA HIS A 56 -0.49 7.02 -6.91
C HIS A 56 -1.26 8.18 -6.22
N PRO A 57 -0.65 9.32 -5.83
CA PRO A 57 -1.40 10.45 -5.27
C PRO A 57 -2.35 11.11 -6.28
N PHE A 58 -2.08 10.93 -7.58
CA PHE A 58 -2.85 11.53 -8.67
C PHE A 58 -3.81 10.54 -9.35
N VAL A 59 -3.85 9.29 -8.89
CA VAL A 59 -4.65 8.22 -9.50
C VAL A 59 -5.78 7.83 -8.54
N PRO A 60 -7.06 8.08 -8.91
CA PRO A 60 -8.20 7.61 -8.14
C PRO A 60 -8.13 6.08 -7.95
N GLU A 61 -8.51 5.59 -6.78
CA GLU A 61 -8.51 4.16 -6.47
C GLU A 61 -7.15 3.46 -6.72
N SER A 62 -6.04 4.19 -6.57
CA SER A 62 -4.69 3.68 -6.87
C SER A 62 -4.35 2.38 -6.14
N ARG A 63 -4.82 2.21 -4.90
CA ARG A 63 -4.66 0.97 -4.12
C ARG A 63 -5.37 -0.21 -4.78
N TRP A 64 -6.63 -0.05 -5.16
CA TRP A 64 -7.39 -1.06 -5.88
C TRP A 64 -6.73 -1.39 -7.22
N LEU A 65 -6.33 -0.36 -7.97
CA LEU A 65 -5.74 -0.49 -9.30
C LEU A 65 -4.41 -1.25 -9.24
N MET A 66 -3.51 -0.92 -8.30
CA MET A 66 -2.24 -1.64 -8.13
C MET A 66 -2.43 -3.13 -7.83
N VAL A 67 -3.35 -3.47 -6.93
CA VAL A 67 -3.68 -4.87 -6.59
C VAL A 67 -4.13 -5.63 -7.85
N HIS A 68 -5.05 -5.04 -8.61
CA HIS A 68 -5.64 -5.69 -9.77
C HIS A 68 -4.69 -5.73 -10.98
N LEU A 69 -3.84 -4.71 -11.18
CA LEU A 69 -2.79 -4.73 -12.21
C LEU A 69 -1.82 -5.90 -12.01
N VAL A 70 -1.46 -6.20 -10.76
CA VAL A 70 -0.58 -7.33 -10.45
C VAL A 70 -1.34 -8.66 -10.54
N VAL A 71 -2.49 -8.80 -9.87
CA VAL A 71 -3.17 -10.09 -9.71
C VAL A 71 -4.04 -10.44 -10.94
N LEU A 72 -4.94 -9.55 -11.35
CA LEU A 72 -5.82 -9.75 -12.50
C LEU A 72 -5.12 -9.46 -13.83
N GLY A 73 -4.15 -8.55 -13.86
CA GLY A 73 -3.31 -8.27 -15.03
C GLY A 73 -2.17 -9.28 -15.19
N ALA A 74 -1.06 -9.02 -14.51
CA ALA A 74 0.20 -9.73 -14.75
C ALA A 74 0.14 -11.22 -14.42
N LEU A 75 -0.38 -11.56 -13.23
CA LEU A 75 -0.39 -12.92 -12.71
C LEU A 75 -1.43 -13.80 -13.42
N THR A 76 -2.66 -13.32 -13.62
CA THR A 76 -3.70 -14.06 -14.36
C THR A 76 -3.27 -14.33 -15.80
N HIS A 77 -2.64 -13.36 -16.48
CA HIS A 77 -2.06 -13.59 -17.81
C HIS A 77 -0.97 -14.68 -17.77
N ALA A 78 -0.08 -14.64 -16.78
CA ALA A 78 0.95 -15.66 -16.58
C ALA A 78 0.35 -17.04 -16.29
N VAL A 79 -0.70 -17.12 -15.46
CA VAL A 79 -1.41 -18.38 -15.17
C VAL A 79 -1.95 -18.97 -16.46
N MET A 80 -2.62 -18.18 -17.30
CA MET A 80 -3.21 -18.65 -18.56
C MET A 80 -2.16 -19.19 -19.54
N VAL A 81 -1.02 -18.50 -19.63
CA VAL A 81 0.13 -18.92 -20.44
C VAL A 81 0.78 -20.20 -19.92
N TRP A 82 1.21 -20.18 -18.66
CA TRP A 82 2.11 -21.20 -18.12
C TRP A 82 1.35 -22.48 -17.76
N SER A 83 0.10 -22.41 -17.33
CA SER A 83 -0.72 -23.61 -17.10
C SER A 83 -0.96 -24.40 -18.40
N ALA A 84 -1.19 -23.72 -19.54
CA ALA A 84 -1.25 -24.39 -20.85
C ALA A 84 0.09 -25.04 -21.21
N HIS A 85 1.19 -24.31 -21.00
CA HIS A 85 2.53 -24.83 -21.27
C HIS A 85 2.85 -26.08 -20.42
N PHE A 86 2.58 -26.04 -19.11
CA PHE A 86 2.78 -27.18 -18.22
C PHE A 86 1.84 -28.34 -18.54
N ALA A 87 0.57 -28.09 -18.84
CA ALA A 87 -0.37 -29.14 -19.22
C ALA A 87 0.12 -29.87 -20.48
N GLN A 88 0.62 -29.13 -21.49
CA GLN A 88 1.21 -29.73 -22.67
C GLN A 88 2.46 -30.55 -22.35
N ALA A 89 3.36 -30.02 -21.52
CA ALA A 89 4.62 -30.69 -21.15
C ALA A 89 4.39 -31.97 -20.32
N LEU A 90 3.49 -31.92 -19.34
CA LEU A 90 3.20 -33.03 -18.42
C LEU A 90 2.38 -34.13 -19.08
N LEU A 91 1.34 -33.78 -19.84
CA LEU A 91 0.44 -34.76 -20.46
C LEU A 91 0.95 -35.28 -21.80
N LYS A 92 2.04 -34.71 -22.34
CA LYS A 92 2.66 -35.05 -23.64
C LYS A 92 1.67 -35.06 -24.81
N THR A 93 0.67 -34.18 -24.75
CA THR A 93 -0.39 -34.07 -25.76
C THR A 93 0.09 -33.37 -27.04
N ARG A 94 -0.52 -33.70 -28.19
CA ARG A 94 -0.20 -33.09 -29.49
C ARG A 94 -0.41 -31.56 -29.49
N PRO A 95 0.43 -30.77 -30.18
CA PRO A 95 0.28 -29.32 -30.26
C PRO A 95 -1.03 -28.85 -30.90
N GLU A 96 -1.60 -29.64 -31.80
CA GLU A 96 -2.83 -29.35 -32.57
C GLU A 96 -4.08 -29.22 -31.68
N LEU A 97 -4.08 -29.81 -30.48
CA LEU A 97 -5.23 -29.79 -29.57
C LEU A 97 -5.56 -28.40 -29.03
N ASP A 98 -4.59 -27.47 -29.01
CA ASP A 98 -4.81 -26.06 -28.68
C ASP A 98 -3.82 -25.23 -29.50
N ALA A 99 -4.14 -25.05 -30.77
CA ALA A 99 -3.29 -24.34 -31.72
C ALA A 99 -2.97 -22.91 -31.25
N ARG A 100 -1.81 -22.39 -31.66
CA ARG A 100 -1.32 -21.06 -31.24
C ARG A 100 -2.31 -19.92 -31.55
N ALA A 101 -3.02 -19.99 -32.68
CA ALA A 101 -4.03 -19.00 -33.04
C ALA A 101 -5.19 -18.98 -32.03
N THR A 102 -5.66 -20.16 -31.60
CA THR A 102 -6.69 -20.34 -30.57
C THR A 102 -6.23 -19.79 -29.23
N GLN A 103 -4.98 -20.08 -28.84
CA GLN A 103 -4.37 -19.51 -27.63
C GLN A 103 -4.29 -17.99 -27.68
N ASN A 104 -3.85 -17.41 -28.81
CA ASN A 104 -3.78 -15.97 -28.99
C ASN A 104 -5.15 -15.30 -28.86
N ARG A 105 -6.20 -15.84 -29.49
CA ARG A 105 -7.57 -15.31 -29.37
C ARG A 105 -8.03 -15.31 -27.92
N ARG A 106 -7.81 -16.41 -27.20
CA ARG A 106 -8.14 -16.53 -25.77
C ARG A 106 -7.41 -15.50 -24.90
N LEU A 107 -6.12 -15.29 -25.14
CA LEU A 107 -5.31 -14.30 -24.42
C LEU A 107 -5.70 -12.85 -24.79
N LEU A 108 -6.10 -12.60 -26.04
CA LEU A 108 -6.62 -11.28 -26.45
C LEU A 108 -7.97 -10.98 -25.78
N THR A 109 -8.87 -11.97 -25.69
CA THR A 109 -10.13 -11.83 -24.96
C THR A 109 -9.89 -11.51 -23.48
N LEU A 110 -8.94 -12.21 -22.85
CA LEU A 110 -8.52 -11.91 -21.48
C LEU A 110 -7.97 -10.48 -21.36
N LEU A 111 -7.05 -10.09 -22.25
CA LEU A 111 -6.44 -8.77 -22.23
C LEU A 111 -7.49 -7.66 -22.37
N ALA A 112 -8.40 -7.78 -23.34
CA ALA A 112 -9.49 -6.83 -23.53
C ALA A 112 -10.41 -6.76 -22.31
N GLY A 113 -10.81 -7.92 -21.77
CA GLY A 113 -11.67 -7.98 -20.59
C GLY A 113 -11.01 -7.35 -19.36
N THR A 114 -9.75 -7.69 -19.09
CA THR A 114 -8.97 -7.11 -17.98
C THR A 114 -8.85 -5.60 -18.13
N THR A 115 -8.51 -5.09 -19.33
CA THR A 115 -8.44 -3.64 -19.57
C THR A 115 -9.78 -2.94 -19.31
N LEU A 116 -10.90 -3.52 -19.76
CA LEU A 116 -12.23 -2.95 -19.49
C LEU A 116 -12.54 -2.90 -17.99
N VAL A 117 -12.13 -3.90 -17.20
CA VAL A 117 -12.27 -3.86 -15.73
C VAL A 117 -11.38 -2.77 -15.12
N MET A 118 -10.11 -2.66 -15.56
CA MET A 118 -9.18 -1.63 -15.05
C MET A 118 -9.59 -0.21 -15.37
N VAL A 119 -10.39 0.00 -16.43
CA VAL A 119 -10.97 1.30 -16.77
C VAL A 119 -12.32 1.49 -16.09
N GLY A 120 -13.19 0.48 -16.12
CA GLY A 120 -14.57 0.57 -15.66
C GLY A 120 -14.70 0.86 -14.16
N VAL A 121 -13.85 0.26 -13.32
CA VAL A 121 -13.94 0.49 -11.87
C VAL A 121 -13.47 1.91 -11.49
N PRO A 122 -12.27 2.39 -11.85
CA PRO A 122 -11.84 3.75 -11.47
C PRO A 122 -12.68 4.87 -12.12
N THR A 123 -13.36 4.60 -13.23
CA THR A 123 -14.27 5.56 -13.88
C THR A 123 -15.72 5.44 -13.42
N ALA A 124 -15.99 4.56 -12.44
CA ALA A 124 -17.33 4.25 -11.94
C ALA A 124 -18.34 3.82 -13.04
N GLN A 125 -17.86 3.29 -14.16
CA GLN A 125 -18.66 2.81 -15.27
C GLN A 125 -18.97 1.32 -15.09
N TRP A 126 -20.00 1.01 -14.31
CA TRP A 126 -20.35 -0.37 -13.96
C TRP A 126 -20.57 -1.29 -15.18
N TRP A 127 -21.14 -0.77 -16.28
CA TRP A 127 -21.34 -1.54 -17.50
C TRP A 127 -20.03 -1.96 -18.18
N LEU A 128 -18.98 -1.13 -18.12
CA LEU A 128 -17.63 -1.48 -18.56
C LEU A 128 -17.04 -2.58 -17.68
N THR A 129 -17.21 -2.47 -16.36
CA THR A 129 -16.77 -3.49 -15.42
C THR A 129 -17.45 -4.83 -15.66
N LEU A 130 -18.78 -4.83 -15.87
CA LEU A 130 -19.55 -6.04 -16.16
C LEU A 130 -19.13 -6.67 -17.51
N ALA A 131 -18.98 -5.86 -18.56
CA ALA A 131 -18.51 -6.32 -19.87
C ALA A 131 -17.11 -6.93 -19.76
N GLY A 132 -16.20 -6.24 -19.07
CA GLY A 132 -14.85 -6.71 -18.80
C GLY A 132 -14.81 -8.02 -18.03
N ALA A 133 -15.55 -8.11 -16.92
CA ALA A 133 -15.67 -9.31 -16.10
C ALA A 133 -16.25 -10.50 -16.90
N THR A 134 -17.20 -10.24 -17.80
CA THR A 134 -17.79 -11.25 -18.68
C THR A 134 -16.76 -11.78 -19.69
N LEU A 135 -15.97 -10.91 -20.31
CA LEU A 135 -14.90 -11.32 -21.23
C LEU A 135 -13.80 -12.12 -20.51
N VAL A 136 -13.37 -11.66 -19.34
CA VAL A 136 -12.41 -12.38 -18.48
C VAL A 136 -12.95 -13.77 -18.14
N THR A 137 -14.20 -13.85 -17.69
CA THR A 137 -14.89 -15.11 -17.37
C THR A 137 -14.93 -16.05 -18.59
N GLY A 138 -15.33 -15.54 -19.75
CA GLY A 138 -15.37 -16.31 -20.99
C GLY A 138 -13.99 -16.85 -21.40
N ALA A 139 -12.95 -16.03 -21.30
CA ALA A 139 -11.58 -16.44 -21.60
C ALA A 139 -11.07 -17.55 -20.66
N VAL A 140 -11.34 -17.45 -19.36
CA VAL A 140 -10.90 -18.42 -18.36
C VAL A 140 -11.71 -19.73 -18.44
N LEU A 141 -13.02 -19.67 -18.67
CA LEU A 141 -13.83 -20.87 -18.90
C LEU A 141 -13.42 -21.59 -20.18
N TRP A 142 -13.14 -20.86 -21.26
CA TRP A 142 -12.56 -21.42 -22.47
C TRP A 142 -11.24 -22.14 -22.17
N HIS A 143 -10.39 -21.55 -21.34
CA HIS A 143 -9.13 -22.17 -20.91
C HIS A 143 -9.35 -23.45 -20.10
N ALA A 144 -10.30 -23.45 -19.17
CA ALA A 144 -10.67 -24.62 -18.37
C ALA A 144 -11.09 -25.80 -19.25
N VAL A 145 -11.96 -25.54 -20.24
CA VAL A 145 -12.41 -26.55 -21.21
C VAL A 145 -11.22 -27.10 -22.00
N GLN A 146 -10.28 -26.25 -22.42
CA GLN A 146 -9.08 -26.69 -23.15
C GLN A 146 -8.16 -27.56 -22.30
N LEU A 147 -7.91 -27.18 -21.05
CA LEU A 147 -7.13 -27.99 -20.12
C LEU A 147 -7.78 -29.35 -19.88
N TRP A 148 -9.10 -29.38 -19.71
CA TRP A 148 -9.85 -30.61 -19.51
C TRP A 148 -9.84 -31.53 -20.74
N ARG A 149 -9.98 -30.97 -21.95
CA ARG A 149 -9.84 -31.73 -23.22
C ARG A 149 -8.46 -32.39 -23.31
N ARG A 150 -7.39 -31.68 -22.91
CA ARG A 150 -6.03 -32.25 -22.87
C ARG A 150 -5.91 -33.42 -21.89
N VAL A 151 -6.54 -33.32 -20.71
CA VAL A 151 -6.57 -34.44 -19.75
C VAL A 151 -7.27 -35.65 -20.34
N ARG A 152 -8.43 -35.46 -20.98
CA ARG A 152 -9.17 -36.55 -21.64
C ARG A 152 -8.42 -37.19 -22.80
N ALA A 153 -7.59 -36.44 -23.50
CA ALA A 153 -6.80 -36.94 -24.64
C ALA A 153 -5.48 -37.63 -24.22
N SER A 154 -5.09 -37.62 -22.94
CA SER A 154 -3.82 -38.19 -22.47
C SER A 154 -3.93 -39.69 -22.17
N LEU A 155 -3.01 -40.49 -22.69
CA LEU A 155 -3.02 -41.97 -22.60
C LEU A 155 -2.44 -42.53 -21.28
N ALA A 156 -1.73 -41.72 -20.48
CA ALA A 156 -1.22 -42.12 -19.16
C ALA A 156 -0.88 -40.88 -18.30
N PRO A 157 -1.84 -40.34 -17.50
CA PRO A 157 -1.69 -39.04 -16.88
C PRO A 157 -0.94 -39.14 -15.55
N ARG A 158 0.35 -39.52 -15.57
CA ARG A 158 1.22 -39.26 -14.41
C ARG A 158 1.23 -37.73 -14.22
N PHE A 159 0.78 -37.25 -13.06
CA PHE A 159 0.52 -35.82 -12.77
C PHE A 159 -0.77 -35.20 -13.34
N GLY A 160 -1.74 -36.01 -13.76
CA GLY A 160 -3.08 -35.51 -14.12
C GLY A 160 -3.76 -34.70 -13.01
N ILE A 161 -3.38 -34.95 -11.74
CA ILE A 161 -3.87 -34.19 -10.59
C ILE A 161 -3.51 -32.70 -10.67
N THR A 162 -2.32 -32.32 -11.15
CA THR A 162 -1.91 -30.92 -11.29
C THR A 162 -2.85 -30.16 -12.22
N ILE A 163 -3.31 -30.79 -13.30
CA ILE A 163 -4.23 -30.15 -14.24
C ILE A 163 -5.64 -30.04 -13.63
N ARG A 164 -6.05 -30.98 -12.75
CA ARG A 164 -7.30 -30.84 -12.00
C ARG A 164 -7.30 -29.63 -11.06
N TYR A 165 -6.15 -29.31 -10.45
CA TYR A 165 -5.99 -28.06 -9.70
C TYR A 165 -6.19 -26.83 -10.59
N TYR A 166 -5.63 -26.82 -11.81
CA TYR A 166 -5.85 -25.71 -12.75
C TYR A 166 -7.30 -25.58 -13.21
N VAL A 167 -7.98 -26.69 -13.46
CA VAL A 167 -9.40 -26.67 -13.83
C VAL A 167 -10.26 -26.18 -12.66
N ALA A 168 -9.99 -26.67 -11.44
CA ALA A 168 -10.70 -26.21 -10.24
C ALA A 168 -10.46 -24.70 -9.98
N ALA A 169 -9.21 -24.24 -10.12
CA ALA A 169 -8.85 -22.83 -10.06
C ALA A 169 -9.66 -22.01 -11.08
N ALA A 170 -9.72 -22.46 -12.33
CA ALA A 170 -10.41 -21.75 -13.41
C ALA A 170 -11.92 -21.62 -13.21
N VAL A 171 -12.54 -22.52 -12.43
CA VAL A 171 -13.96 -22.39 -12.03
C VAL A 171 -14.15 -21.33 -10.95
N CYS A 172 -13.14 -21.07 -10.12
CA CYS A 172 -13.22 -20.07 -9.05
C CYS A 172 -13.26 -18.64 -9.63
N LEU A 173 -12.44 -18.33 -10.64
CA LEU A 173 -12.32 -16.96 -11.14
C LEU A 173 -13.64 -16.35 -11.66
N PRO A 174 -14.52 -17.06 -12.40
CA PRO A 174 -15.85 -16.56 -12.75
C PRO A 174 -16.70 -16.15 -11.53
N ILE A 175 -16.65 -16.93 -10.45
CA ILE A 175 -17.38 -16.65 -9.21
C ILE A 175 -16.80 -15.37 -8.56
N GLY A 176 -15.47 -15.30 -8.45
CA GLY A 176 -14.78 -14.13 -7.91
C GLY A 176 -14.97 -12.87 -8.77
N ALA A 177 -14.98 -13.00 -10.10
CA ALA A 177 -15.26 -11.91 -11.03
C ALA A 177 -16.71 -11.42 -10.90
N GLY A 178 -17.65 -12.35 -10.68
CA GLY A 178 -19.04 -12.02 -10.32
C GLY A 178 -19.10 -11.15 -9.07
N PHE A 179 -18.50 -11.61 -7.96
CA PHE A 179 -18.44 -10.81 -6.72
C PHE A 179 -17.76 -9.45 -6.93
N GLY A 180 -16.69 -9.40 -7.73
CA GLY A 180 -15.99 -8.14 -8.05
C GLY A 180 -16.85 -7.15 -8.83
N ALA A 181 -17.59 -7.64 -9.83
CA ALA A 181 -18.52 -6.81 -10.61
C ALA A 181 -19.72 -6.34 -9.75
N THR A 182 -20.16 -7.15 -8.78
CA THR A 182 -21.19 -6.75 -7.82
C THR A 182 -20.67 -5.70 -6.84
N LEU A 183 -19.46 -5.86 -6.31
CA LEU A 183 -18.80 -4.87 -5.44
C LEU A 183 -18.67 -3.51 -6.15
N ALA A 184 -18.29 -3.51 -7.42
CA ALA A 184 -18.19 -2.29 -8.24
C ALA A 184 -19.53 -1.57 -8.50
N ARG A 185 -20.67 -2.15 -8.09
CA ARG A 185 -21.99 -1.51 -8.20
C ARG A 185 -22.28 -0.54 -7.05
N GLY A 186 -21.51 -0.60 -5.95
CA GLY A 186 -21.77 0.18 -4.74
C GLY A 186 -22.86 -0.46 -3.89
N LEU A 187 -22.49 -1.47 -3.10
CA LEU A 187 -23.38 -2.13 -2.14
C LEU A 187 -23.27 -1.47 -0.76
N GLY A 188 -24.28 -1.62 0.10
CA GLY A 188 -24.21 -1.15 1.49
C GLY A 188 -23.05 -1.76 2.28
N ASP A 189 -22.58 -1.03 3.30
CA ASP A 189 -21.28 -1.24 3.96
C ASP A 189 -21.05 -2.65 4.51
N ASP A 190 -22.09 -3.25 5.09
CA ASP A 190 -22.01 -4.61 5.65
C ASP A 190 -21.93 -5.70 4.55
N TRP A 191 -22.71 -5.57 3.48
CA TRP A 191 -22.61 -6.45 2.31
C TRP A 191 -21.27 -6.28 1.58
N ASN A 192 -20.70 -5.07 1.61
CA ASN A 192 -19.39 -4.79 1.04
C ASN A 192 -18.32 -5.65 1.71
N GLY A 193 -18.22 -5.65 3.05
CA GLY A 193 -17.22 -6.44 3.78
C GLY A 193 -17.35 -7.95 3.55
N ARG A 194 -18.58 -8.48 3.55
CA ARG A 194 -18.87 -9.90 3.30
C ARG A 194 -18.47 -10.33 1.89
N LEU A 195 -18.88 -9.56 0.88
CA LEU A 195 -18.57 -9.86 -0.51
C LEU A 195 -17.10 -9.59 -0.84
N LEU A 196 -16.46 -8.64 -0.18
CA LEU A 196 -15.03 -8.40 -0.30
C LEU A 196 -14.23 -9.61 0.18
N LEU A 197 -14.58 -10.19 1.35
CA LEU A 197 -13.94 -11.42 1.80
C LEU A 197 -14.18 -12.58 0.82
N ALA A 198 -15.41 -12.75 0.33
CA ALA A 198 -15.74 -13.80 -0.62
C ALA A 198 -14.96 -13.63 -1.95
N HIS A 199 -14.92 -12.42 -2.49
CA HIS A 199 -14.16 -12.04 -3.68
C HIS A 199 -12.68 -12.35 -3.51
N LEU A 200 -12.07 -11.87 -2.42
CA LEU A 200 -10.66 -12.08 -2.12
C LEU A 200 -10.34 -13.55 -1.99
N THR A 201 -11.16 -14.29 -1.24
CA THR A 201 -10.95 -15.72 -0.97
C THR A 201 -11.01 -16.53 -2.26
N VAL A 202 -12.04 -16.35 -3.08
CA VAL A 202 -12.20 -17.10 -4.33
C VAL A 202 -11.10 -16.76 -5.35
N ASN A 203 -10.68 -15.50 -5.45
CA ASN A 203 -9.65 -15.11 -6.42
C ASN A 203 -8.22 -15.45 -5.93
N LEU A 204 -7.87 -15.15 -4.68
CA LEU A 204 -6.52 -15.41 -4.18
C LEU A 204 -6.30 -16.86 -3.78
N LEU A 205 -7.27 -17.52 -3.15
CA LEU A 205 -7.11 -18.90 -2.66
C LEU A 205 -7.63 -19.94 -3.65
N GLY A 206 -8.70 -19.61 -4.38
CA GLY A 206 -9.25 -20.43 -5.45
C GLY A 206 -8.42 -20.30 -6.72
N TRP A 207 -8.51 -19.17 -7.43
CA TRP A 207 -7.84 -19.00 -8.72
C TRP A 207 -6.30 -19.02 -8.61
N ILE A 208 -5.71 -18.18 -7.78
CA ILE A 208 -4.25 -18.13 -7.64
C ILE A 208 -3.74 -19.30 -6.79
N GLY A 209 -4.27 -19.50 -5.57
CA GLY A 209 -3.80 -20.49 -4.62
C GLY A 209 -3.83 -21.93 -5.14
N LEU A 210 -4.94 -22.36 -5.78
CA LEU A 210 -5.01 -23.69 -6.38
C LEU A 210 -4.07 -23.82 -7.59
N THR A 211 -3.91 -22.76 -8.39
CA THR A 211 -2.94 -22.77 -9.49
C THR A 211 -1.51 -22.95 -8.96
N VAL A 212 -1.16 -22.22 -7.90
CA VAL A 212 0.17 -22.28 -7.28
C VAL A 212 0.45 -23.64 -6.68
N THR A 213 -0.48 -24.17 -5.88
CA THR A 213 -0.35 -25.49 -5.26
C THR A 213 -0.25 -26.62 -6.30
N GLY A 214 -1.01 -26.54 -7.39
CA GLY A 214 -0.90 -27.45 -8.52
C GLY A 214 0.46 -27.36 -9.23
N THR A 215 0.91 -26.14 -9.54
CA THR A 215 2.15 -25.88 -10.29
C THR A 215 3.38 -26.31 -9.50
N LEU A 216 3.45 -25.92 -8.23
CA LEU A 216 4.62 -26.14 -7.39
C LEU A 216 4.90 -27.62 -7.12
N LEU A 217 3.91 -28.49 -7.21
CA LEU A 217 4.11 -29.95 -7.12
C LEU A 217 5.18 -30.45 -8.10
N THR A 218 5.25 -29.83 -9.28
CA THR A 218 6.22 -30.16 -10.33
C THR A 218 7.32 -29.10 -10.50
N LEU A 219 6.99 -27.83 -10.35
CA LEU A 219 7.92 -26.74 -10.59
C LEU A 219 8.95 -26.61 -9.46
N TRP A 220 8.56 -26.83 -8.19
CA TRP A 220 9.46 -26.76 -7.04
C TRP A 220 10.66 -27.72 -7.14
N PRO A 221 10.46 -29.05 -7.30
CA PRO A 221 11.57 -29.99 -7.49
C PRO A 221 12.38 -29.69 -8.75
N THR A 222 11.73 -29.17 -9.81
CA THR A 222 12.40 -28.78 -11.04
C THR A 222 13.37 -27.60 -10.83
N MET A 223 12.94 -26.55 -10.13
CA MET A 223 13.79 -25.41 -9.77
C MET A 223 14.96 -25.85 -8.86
N LEU A 224 14.70 -26.74 -7.91
CA LEU A 224 15.72 -27.29 -7.02
C LEU A 224 16.62 -28.35 -7.68
N ARG A 225 16.27 -28.80 -8.90
CA ARG A 225 16.93 -29.91 -9.61
C ARG A 225 16.99 -31.19 -8.78
N THR A 226 15.89 -31.51 -8.08
CA THR A 226 15.75 -32.71 -7.24
C THR A 226 14.61 -33.61 -7.74
N PRO A 227 14.64 -34.91 -7.43
CA PRO A 227 13.53 -35.80 -7.76
C PRO A 227 12.26 -35.43 -6.96
N ILE A 228 11.11 -35.53 -7.61
CA ILE A 228 9.78 -35.32 -7.02
C ILE A 228 9.57 -36.31 -5.85
N ASP A 229 8.92 -35.85 -4.78
CA ASP A 229 8.56 -36.72 -3.64
C ASP A 229 7.61 -37.85 -4.08
N PRO A 230 7.87 -39.12 -3.74
CA PRO A 230 7.02 -40.25 -4.15
C PRO A 230 5.56 -40.13 -3.68
N ALA A 231 5.32 -39.45 -2.55
CA ALA A 231 3.99 -39.24 -2.00
C ALA A 231 3.31 -37.95 -2.51
N ALA A 232 3.99 -37.15 -3.34
CA ALA A 232 3.50 -35.85 -3.83
C ALA A 232 2.11 -35.96 -4.47
N GLU A 233 1.93 -36.90 -5.39
CA GLU A 233 0.66 -37.09 -6.10
C GLU A 233 -0.48 -37.52 -5.17
N ARG A 234 -0.22 -38.43 -4.23
CA ARG A 234 -1.21 -38.90 -3.25
C ARG A 234 -1.66 -37.75 -2.34
N ARG A 235 -0.71 -36.98 -1.79
CA ARG A 235 -1.02 -35.84 -0.92
C ARG A 235 -1.77 -34.75 -1.66
N ALA A 236 -1.41 -34.46 -2.91
CA ALA A 236 -2.14 -33.50 -3.74
C ALA A 236 -3.59 -33.94 -4.02
N ARG A 237 -3.84 -35.25 -4.24
CA ARG A 237 -5.20 -35.78 -4.41
C ARG A 237 -6.04 -35.65 -3.14
N GLN A 238 -5.44 -35.84 -1.97
CA GLN A 238 -6.11 -35.72 -0.67
C GLN A 238 -6.38 -34.27 -0.27
N ALA A 239 -5.45 -33.36 -0.57
CA ALA A 239 -5.57 -31.95 -0.19
C ALA A 239 -6.62 -31.19 -1.01
N LEU A 240 -6.77 -31.51 -2.31
CA LEU A 240 -7.68 -30.77 -3.21
C LEU A 240 -9.13 -30.68 -2.69
N PRO A 241 -9.81 -31.78 -2.30
CA PRO A 241 -11.18 -31.67 -1.78
C PRO A 241 -11.25 -30.89 -0.47
N VAL A 242 -10.24 -30.99 0.39
CA VAL A 242 -10.17 -30.22 1.66
C VAL A 242 -10.05 -28.73 1.37
N LEU A 243 -9.17 -28.34 0.45
CA LEU A 243 -8.98 -26.93 0.05
C LEU A 243 -10.25 -26.36 -0.59
N LEU A 244 -10.95 -27.14 -1.42
CA LEU A 244 -12.21 -26.72 -2.05
C LEU A 244 -13.36 -26.61 -1.04
N ALA A 245 -13.48 -27.56 -0.11
CA ALA A 245 -14.48 -27.52 0.95
C ALA A 245 -14.26 -26.33 1.89
N ALA A 246 -13.01 -26.08 2.29
CA ALA A 246 -12.65 -24.93 3.09
C ALA A 246 -12.92 -23.60 2.35
N LEU A 247 -12.58 -23.52 1.05
CA LEU A 247 -12.86 -22.36 0.22
C LEU A 247 -14.37 -22.07 0.16
N ALA A 248 -15.18 -23.09 -0.13
CA ALA A 248 -16.63 -22.97 -0.14
C ALA A 248 -17.18 -22.60 1.24
N GLY A 249 -16.60 -23.16 2.32
CA GLY A 249 -16.94 -22.85 3.69
C GLY A 249 -16.70 -21.39 4.06
N VAL A 250 -15.56 -20.80 3.65
CA VAL A 250 -15.29 -19.36 3.89
C VAL A 250 -16.32 -18.50 3.17
N VAL A 251 -16.59 -18.79 1.89
CA VAL A 251 -17.57 -18.03 1.10
C VAL A 251 -18.97 -18.16 1.70
N ALA A 252 -19.41 -19.37 2.03
CA ALA A 252 -20.72 -19.60 2.64
C ALA A 252 -20.82 -18.88 3.99
N ALA A 253 -19.81 -18.98 4.85
CA ALA A 253 -19.79 -18.31 6.14
C ALA A 253 -19.83 -16.78 5.99
N ALA A 254 -19.07 -16.20 5.05
CA ALA A 254 -19.12 -14.77 4.78
C ALA A 254 -20.51 -14.31 4.30
N LEU A 255 -21.13 -15.06 3.39
CA LEU A 255 -22.47 -14.75 2.89
C LEU A 255 -23.58 -14.97 3.93
N LEU A 256 -23.36 -15.87 4.89
CA LEU A 256 -24.27 -16.16 6.01
C LEU A 256 -23.95 -15.36 7.28
N ASP A 257 -23.18 -14.28 7.18
CA ASP A 257 -22.84 -13.40 8.31
C ASP A 257 -22.02 -14.04 9.44
N SER A 258 -21.25 -15.07 9.16
CA SER A 258 -20.50 -15.81 10.18
C SER A 258 -19.00 -15.56 10.07
N ARG A 259 -18.50 -14.57 10.82
CA ARG A 259 -17.05 -14.28 10.93
C ARG A 259 -16.27 -15.44 11.56
N VAL A 260 -16.81 -16.02 12.64
CA VAL A 260 -16.23 -17.19 13.30
C VAL A 260 -16.26 -18.42 12.39
N GLY A 261 -17.37 -18.64 11.67
CA GLY A 261 -17.46 -19.69 10.67
C GLY A 261 -16.41 -19.53 9.55
N ALA A 262 -16.19 -18.30 9.08
CA ALA A 262 -15.17 -18.00 8.10
C ALA A 262 -13.76 -18.29 8.65
N ALA A 263 -13.47 -17.87 9.89
CA ALA A 263 -12.19 -18.15 10.55
C ALA A 263 -11.92 -19.67 10.69
N ILE A 264 -12.92 -20.46 11.10
CA ILE A 264 -12.82 -21.93 11.17
C ILE A 264 -12.53 -22.53 9.79
N ALA A 265 -13.23 -22.06 8.75
CA ALA A 265 -13.00 -22.53 7.39
C ALA A 265 -11.59 -22.17 6.88
N PHE A 266 -11.05 -20.99 7.21
CA PHE A 266 -9.66 -20.63 6.93
C PHE A 266 -8.65 -21.55 7.64
N VAL A 267 -8.90 -21.94 8.89
CA VAL A 267 -8.08 -22.94 9.60
C VAL A 267 -8.11 -24.28 8.85
N GLY A 268 -9.28 -24.69 8.36
CA GLY A 268 -9.41 -25.86 7.48
C GLY A 268 -8.58 -25.75 6.19
N TYR A 269 -8.56 -24.56 5.57
CA TYR A 269 -7.72 -24.29 4.39
C TYR A 269 -6.23 -24.41 4.72
N LEU A 270 -5.77 -23.83 5.84
CA LEU A 270 -4.40 -23.95 6.32
C LEU A 270 -4.01 -25.40 6.62
N ALA A 271 -4.91 -26.21 7.18
CA ALA A 271 -4.68 -27.63 7.39
C ALA A 271 -4.50 -28.39 6.06
N GLY A 272 -5.31 -28.06 5.05
CA GLY A 272 -5.16 -28.58 3.68
C GLY A 272 -3.81 -28.20 3.06
N LEU A 273 -3.38 -26.94 3.21
CA LEU A 273 -2.07 -26.48 2.75
C LEU A 273 -0.92 -27.15 3.49
N ALA A 274 -1.03 -27.33 4.81
CA ALA A 274 -0.01 -28.02 5.61
C ALA A 274 0.13 -29.48 5.17
N TRP A 275 -0.99 -30.17 4.88
CA TRP A 275 -0.97 -31.53 4.36
C TRP A 275 -0.28 -31.63 3.00
N TRP A 276 -0.65 -30.75 2.06
CA TRP A 276 -0.03 -30.65 0.74
C TRP A 276 1.46 -30.28 0.83
N GLY A 277 1.81 -29.29 1.66
CA GLY A 277 3.15 -28.72 1.80
C GLY A 277 4.21 -29.73 2.22
N ARG A 278 3.83 -30.83 2.89
CA ARG A 278 4.75 -31.95 3.19
C ARG A 278 5.38 -32.56 1.92
N ALA A 279 4.73 -32.46 0.77
CA ALA A 279 5.29 -32.89 -0.52
C ALA A 279 6.46 -32.01 -1.01
N LEU A 280 6.55 -30.76 -0.55
CA LEU A 280 7.62 -29.83 -0.93
C LEU A 280 8.86 -29.96 -0.05
N LEU A 281 8.70 -30.46 1.19
CA LEU A 281 9.78 -30.59 2.17
C LEU A 281 10.85 -31.60 1.74
N GLY A 282 10.45 -32.72 1.14
CA GLY A 282 11.38 -33.76 0.67
C GLY A 282 12.42 -33.21 -0.33
N PRO A 283 11.99 -32.61 -1.46
CA PRO A 283 12.84 -31.89 -2.40
C PRO A 283 13.71 -30.80 -1.74
N ALA A 284 13.13 -29.98 -0.85
CA ALA A 284 13.84 -28.89 -0.17
C ALA A 284 14.95 -29.39 0.78
N ARG A 285 14.78 -30.55 1.41
CA ARG A 285 15.81 -31.15 2.28
C ARG A 285 16.98 -31.75 1.50
N ARG A 286 16.77 -32.13 0.23
CA ARG A 286 17.76 -32.81 -0.62
C ARG A 286 18.68 -31.84 -1.38
N ALA A 287 18.28 -30.59 -1.55
CA ALA A 287 19.08 -29.57 -2.23
C ALA A 287 19.04 -28.24 -1.49
N ARG A 288 20.19 -27.58 -1.39
CA ARG A 288 20.28 -26.22 -0.86
C ARG A 288 19.72 -25.23 -1.87
N ILE A 289 18.88 -24.30 -1.41
CA ILE A 289 18.37 -23.19 -2.22
C ILE A 289 19.53 -22.24 -2.53
N ARG A 290 19.96 -22.18 -3.79
CA ARG A 290 21.14 -21.39 -4.22
C ARG A 290 20.84 -20.40 -5.35
N GLU A 291 19.61 -20.35 -5.84
CA GLU A 291 19.19 -19.49 -6.95
C GLU A 291 18.08 -18.55 -6.47
N PHE A 292 17.99 -17.36 -7.07
CA PHE A 292 17.00 -16.36 -6.69
C PHE A 292 15.57 -16.88 -6.83
N ALA A 293 15.26 -17.58 -7.92
CA ALA A 293 13.92 -18.08 -8.22
C ALA A 293 13.33 -18.98 -7.10
N PRO A 294 13.96 -20.12 -6.70
CA PRO A 294 13.43 -20.95 -5.63
C PRO A 294 13.43 -20.25 -4.26
N ALA A 295 14.34 -19.32 -4.00
CA ALA A 295 14.34 -18.53 -2.76
C ALA A 295 13.13 -17.57 -2.69
N SER A 296 12.87 -16.83 -3.78
CA SER A 296 11.72 -15.92 -3.90
C SER A 296 10.39 -16.66 -3.75
N VAL A 297 10.26 -17.82 -4.40
CA VAL A 297 9.07 -18.67 -4.31
C VAL A 297 8.88 -19.20 -2.89
N ALA A 298 9.93 -19.66 -2.21
CA ALA A 298 9.84 -20.12 -0.81
C ALA A 298 9.34 -19.02 0.12
N ALA A 299 9.95 -17.84 0.03
CA ALA A 299 9.58 -16.70 0.85
C ALA A 299 8.14 -16.21 0.54
N ALA A 300 7.70 -16.31 -0.72
CA ALA A 300 6.32 -15.98 -1.08
C ALA A 300 5.29 -16.93 -0.44
N LEU A 301 5.61 -18.22 -0.31
CA LEU A 301 4.76 -19.19 0.40
C LEU A 301 4.68 -18.91 1.90
N ILE A 302 5.77 -18.43 2.51
CA ILE A 302 5.77 -18.02 3.92
C ILE A 302 4.83 -16.82 4.09
N TRP A 303 4.97 -15.78 3.25
CA TRP A 303 4.08 -14.62 3.28
C TRP A 303 2.62 -14.98 3.03
N TRP A 304 2.35 -15.97 2.18
CA TRP A 304 0.99 -16.46 1.96
C TRP A 304 0.37 -17.00 3.25
N VAL A 305 1.10 -17.84 3.99
CA VAL A 305 0.63 -18.39 5.27
C VAL A 305 0.48 -17.29 6.32
N LEU A 306 1.44 -16.37 6.43
CA LEU A 306 1.37 -15.25 7.38
C LEU A 306 0.17 -14.35 7.11
N ALA A 307 -0.12 -14.05 5.85
CA ALA A 307 -1.28 -13.25 5.48
C ALA A 307 -2.60 -13.97 5.81
N LEU A 308 -2.68 -15.29 5.61
CA LEU A 308 -3.86 -16.07 6.01
C LEU A 308 -4.07 -16.04 7.52
N LEU A 309 -3.00 -16.17 8.31
CA LEU A 309 -3.06 -16.05 9.76
C LEU A 309 -3.51 -14.64 10.18
N ALA A 310 -3.00 -13.59 9.53
CA ALA A 310 -3.43 -12.22 9.78
C ALA A 310 -4.93 -12.01 9.50
N VAL A 311 -5.46 -12.59 8.42
CA VAL A 311 -6.91 -12.57 8.12
C VAL A 311 -7.72 -13.31 9.19
N ILE A 312 -7.26 -14.48 9.65
CA ILE A 312 -7.92 -15.25 10.71
C ILE A 312 -7.98 -14.45 12.01
N VAL A 313 -6.83 -13.93 12.45
CA VAL A 313 -6.76 -13.10 13.67
C VAL A 313 -7.74 -11.94 13.54
N ARG A 314 -7.72 -11.25 12.40
CA ARG A 314 -8.61 -10.11 12.17
C ARG A 314 -10.09 -10.47 12.21
N LEU A 315 -10.50 -11.59 11.60
CA LEU A 315 -11.88 -12.07 11.67
C LEU A 315 -12.35 -12.36 13.09
N LEU A 316 -11.43 -12.69 13.99
CA LEU A 316 -11.70 -13.01 15.39
C LEU A 316 -11.61 -11.80 16.33
N THR A 317 -10.93 -10.71 15.93
CA THR A 317 -10.67 -9.55 16.79
C THR A 317 -11.55 -8.34 16.53
N VAL A 318 -12.03 -8.16 15.30
CA VAL A 318 -12.94 -7.05 14.95
C VAL A 318 -14.37 -7.43 15.26
N ASP A 319 -15.26 -6.45 15.47
CA ASP A 319 -16.66 -6.72 15.87
C ASP A 319 -17.66 -6.61 14.70
N SER A 320 -17.27 -6.11 13.54
CA SER A 320 -18.14 -5.96 12.36
C SER A 320 -17.45 -6.26 11.03
N TRP A 321 -18.23 -6.52 9.97
CA TRP A 321 -17.72 -6.67 8.60
C TRP A 321 -17.18 -5.37 8.00
N VAL A 322 -17.67 -4.23 8.48
CA VAL A 322 -17.19 -2.89 8.09
C VAL A 322 -15.77 -2.67 8.64
N GLU A 323 -15.59 -2.89 9.94
CA GLU A 323 -14.27 -2.81 10.57
C GLU A 323 -13.29 -3.81 9.96
N PHE A 324 -13.77 -5.02 9.58
CA PHE A 324 -12.98 -5.99 8.83
C PHE A 324 -12.54 -5.47 7.45
N ALA A 325 -13.41 -4.79 6.70
CA ALA A 325 -13.08 -4.23 5.40
C ALA A 325 -12.05 -3.09 5.49
N ASP A 326 -12.22 -2.16 6.43
CA ASP A 326 -11.44 -0.92 6.51
C ASP A 326 -9.94 -1.15 6.74
N GLY A 327 -9.57 -1.96 7.72
CA GLY A 327 -8.17 -2.31 7.98
C GLY A 327 -7.59 -3.41 7.08
N LEU A 328 -8.25 -3.80 5.98
CA LEU A 328 -7.76 -4.88 5.12
C LEU A 328 -6.60 -4.43 4.21
N GLY A 329 -6.45 -3.12 4.03
CA GLY A 329 -5.41 -2.49 3.20
C GLY A 329 -3.99 -3.00 3.46
N PRO A 330 -3.46 -2.96 4.71
CA PRO A 330 -2.13 -3.49 5.02
C PRO A 330 -1.97 -4.98 4.70
N THR A 331 -3.00 -5.79 5.00
CA THR A 331 -2.97 -7.25 4.74
C THR A 331 -3.00 -7.53 3.23
N ALA A 332 -3.79 -6.76 2.47
CA ALA A 332 -3.83 -6.83 1.01
C ALA A 332 -2.49 -6.43 0.39
N ALA A 333 -1.81 -5.40 0.91
CA ALA A 333 -0.48 -5.00 0.45
C ALA A 333 0.55 -6.12 0.65
N VAL A 334 0.50 -6.83 1.79
CA VAL A 334 1.35 -8.02 2.05
C VAL A 334 1.03 -9.17 1.10
N LEU A 335 -0.27 -9.46 0.89
CA LEU A 335 -0.69 -10.50 -0.05
C LEU A 335 -0.23 -10.21 -1.47
N VAL A 336 -0.25 -8.94 -1.90
CA VAL A 336 0.18 -8.56 -3.24
C VAL A 336 1.69 -8.53 -3.36
N ALA A 337 2.40 -7.82 -2.48
CA ALA A 337 3.85 -7.66 -2.60
C ALA A 337 4.61 -8.91 -2.14
N GLY A 338 4.30 -9.41 -0.94
CA GLY A 338 5.01 -10.53 -0.30
C GLY A 338 4.66 -11.89 -0.90
N PHE A 339 3.41 -12.10 -1.31
CA PHE A 339 2.99 -13.34 -1.98
C PHE A 339 2.90 -13.20 -3.51
N ALA A 340 1.93 -12.47 -4.05
CA ALA A 340 1.60 -12.55 -5.48
C ALA A 340 2.72 -12.06 -6.42
N ALA A 341 3.24 -10.86 -6.20
CA ALA A 341 4.32 -10.27 -6.98
C ALA A 341 5.61 -11.08 -6.81
N GLN A 342 6.04 -11.32 -5.56
CA GLN A 342 7.25 -12.08 -5.27
C GLN A 342 7.23 -13.50 -5.86
N LEU A 343 6.09 -14.18 -5.82
CA LEU A 343 5.88 -15.47 -6.47
C LEU A 343 6.00 -15.37 -7.99
N LEU A 344 5.32 -14.38 -8.61
CA LEU A 344 5.34 -14.18 -10.05
C LEU A 344 6.76 -13.92 -10.55
N LEU A 345 7.45 -12.95 -9.95
CA LEU A 345 8.82 -12.58 -10.32
C LEU A 345 9.79 -13.74 -10.09
N GLY A 346 9.64 -14.48 -8.99
CA GLY A 346 10.42 -15.69 -8.70
C GLY A 346 10.22 -16.78 -9.76
N ALA A 347 8.97 -17.09 -10.11
CA ALA A 347 8.63 -18.10 -11.11
C ALA A 347 9.12 -17.71 -12.51
N LEU A 348 8.90 -16.45 -12.93
CA LEU A 348 9.34 -15.96 -14.24
C LEU A 348 10.86 -15.91 -14.37
N SER A 349 11.59 -15.65 -13.27
CA SER A 349 13.06 -15.70 -13.24
C SER A 349 13.62 -17.07 -13.63
N TYR A 350 12.86 -18.14 -13.40
CA TYR A 350 13.22 -19.50 -13.83
C TYR A 350 12.63 -19.86 -15.20
N LEU A 351 11.35 -19.55 -15.41
CA LEU A 351 10.61 -20.00 -16.59
C LEU A 351 11.05 -19.30 -17.87
N LEU A 352 11.31 -17.99 -17.83
CA LEU A 352 11.66 -17.23 -19.03
C LEU A 352 12.99 -17.68 -19.65
N PRO A 353 14.09 -17.86 -18.89
CA PRO A 353 15.33 -18.46 -19.43
C PRO A 353 15.12 -19.83 -20.07
N SER A 354 14.26 -20.66 -19.48
CA SER A 354 14.05 -22.05 -19.94
C SER A 354 13.39 -22.15 -21.32
N VAL A 355 12.61 -21.14 -21.74
CA VAL A 355 11.86 -21.14 -23.01
C VAL A 355 12.56 -20.42 -24.17
N ILE A 356 13.61 -19.64 -23.90
CA ILE A 356 14.42 -18.93 -24.94
C ILE A 356 15.13 -19.93 -25.88
N GLY A 357 15.43 -21.14 -25.39
CA GLY A 357 16.13 -22.19 -26.13
C GLY A 357 17.62 -21.88 -26.35
N GLY A 358 18.37 -22.81 -26.94
CA GLY A 358 19.83 -22.63 -27.18
C GLY A 358 20.76 -23.43 -26.27
N GLY A 359 20.23 -24.39 -25.49
CA GLY A 359 21.03 -25.31 -24.67
C GLY A 359 21.47 -24.73 -23.33
N LYS A 360 22.17 -25.54 -22.52
CA LYS A 360 22.51 -25.21 -21.11
C LYS A 360 23.29 -23.90 -20.96
N ARG A 361 24.19 -23.59 -21.91
CA ARG A 361 24.99 -22.34 -21.89
C ARG A 361 24.14 -21.09 -22.02
N VAL A 362 23.16 -21.08 -22.93
CA VAL A 362 22.27 -19.93 -23.15
C VAL A 362 21.36 -19.70 -21.95
N VAL A 363 20.80 -20.78 -21.40
CA VAL A 363 19.95 -20.72 -20.19
C VAL A 363 20.74 -20.19 -19.00
N ARG A 364 21.96 -20.67 -18.78
CA ARG A 364 22.84 -20.18 -17.70
C ARG A 364 23.20 -18.70 -17.86
N ALA A 365 23.51 -18.26 -19.08
CA ALA A 365 23.83 -16.85 -19.34
C ALA A 365 22.65 -15.92 -19.04
N ALA A 366 21.43 -16.33 -19.40
CA ALA A 366 20.22 -15.58 -19.05
C ALA A 366 19.95 -15.62 -17.54
N GLN A 367 20.08 -16.80 -16.91
CA GLN A 367 19.78 -16.98 -15.49
C GLN A 367 20.76 -16.23 -14.57
N ALA A 368 22.02 -16.09 -14.96
CA ALA A 368 23.01 -15.27 -14.25
C ALA A 368 22.58 -13.80 -14.08
N TRP A 369 21.77 -13.25 -14.99
CA TRP A 369 21.20 -11.91 -14.83
C TRP A 369 20.09 -11.89 -13.78
N PHE A 370 19.21 -12.88 -13.76
CA PHE A 370 18.16 -12.98 -12.76
C PHE A 370 18.69 -13.22 -11.34
N ASP A 371 19.89 -13.79 -11.20
CA ASP A 371 20.55 -13.98 -9.90
C ASP A 371 21.33 -12.72 -9.43
N ARG A 372 21.49 -11.68 -10.26
CA ARG A 372 22.19 -10.44 -9.87
C ARG A 372 21.50 -9.77 -8.69
N TRP A 373 22.29 -9.36 -7.70
CA TRP A 373 21.80 -8.72 -6.47
C TRP A 373 20.68 -9.54 -5.79
N GLY A 374 20.70 -10.86 -5.95
CA GLY A 374 19.59 -11.71 -5.52
C GLY A 374 19.40 -11.69 -4.00
N THR A 375 20.48 -11.75 -3.22
CA THR A 375 20.39 -11.64 -1.75
C THR A 375 19.83 -10.29 -1.34
N LEU A 376 20.34 -9.20 -1.94
CA LEU A 376 19.89 -7.84 -1.65
C LEU A 376 18.39 -7.68 -1.90
N ARG A 377 17.92 -8.06 -3.09
CA ARG A 377 16.50 -7.96 -3.44
C ARG A 377 15.61 -8.80 -2.52
N LEU A 378 16.01 -10.04 -2.22
CA LEU A 378 15.24 -10.90 -1.32
C LEU A 378 15.14 -10.30 0.08
N LEU A 379 16.25 -9.83 0.66
CA LEU A 379 16.23 -9.24 2.01
C LEU A 379 15.45 -7.93 2.05
N VAL A 380 15.65 -7.04 1.08
CA VAL A 380 14.92 -5.75 1.03
C VAL A 380 13.42 -5.97 0.91
N VAL A 381 12.96 -6.86 0.02
CA VAL A 381 11.52 -7.13 -0.10
C VAL A 381 10.97 -7.75 1.18
N ASN A 382 11.61 -8.77 1.74
CA ASN A 382 11.03 -9.51 2.87
C ASN A 382 11.18 -8.78 4.21
N ALA A 383 12.36 -8.26 4.53
CA ALA A 383 12.54 -7.49 5.77
C ALA A 383 11.86 -6.13 5.68
N GLY A 384 11.87 -5.48 4.51
CA GLY A 384 11.15 -4.23 4.31
C GLY A 384 9.64 -4.38 4.50
N LEU A 385 9.03 -5.43 3.93
CA LEU A 385 7.61 -5.72 4.18
C LEU A 385 7.31 -6.01 5.65
N ALA A 386 8.19 -6.72 6.35
CA ALA A 386 8.03 -6.95 7.79
C ALA A 386 8.08 -5.64 8.59
N VAL A 387 9.00 -4.73 8.26
CA VAL A 387 9.08 -3.40 8.88
C VAL A 387 7.82 -2.58 8.60
N CYS A 388 7.27 -2.63 7.38
CA CYS A 388 6.02 -1.92 7.05
C CYS A 388 4.79 -2.44 7.82
N LEU A 389 4.87 -3.63 8.42
CA LEU A 389 3.81 -4.20 9.27
C LEU A 389 3.98 -3.86 10.75
N LEU A 390 5.16 -3.37 11.14
CA LEU A 390 5.39 -2.89 12.49
C LEU A 390 4.81 -1.47 12.65
N PRO A 391 4.48 -1.06 13.88
CA PRO A 391 4.10 0.31 14.18
C PRO A 391 5.33 1.23 14.07
N VAL A 392 5.74 1.53 12.84
CA VAL A 392 6.86 2.42 12.53
C VAL A 392 6.38 3.80 12.08
N PRO A 393 7.21 4.86 12.26
CA PRO A 393 6.92 6.20 11.79
C PRO A 393 6.54 6.26 10.30
N GLY A 394 5.73 7.26 9.93
CA GLY A 394 5.24 7.41 8.56
C GLY A 394 6.37 7.48 7.53
N LEU A 395 7.42 8.26 7.81
CA LEU A 395 8.57 8.41 6.92
C LEU A 395 9.37 7.11 6.75
N VAL A 396 9.54 6.33 7.83
CA VAL A 396 10.16 4.98 7.78
C VAL A 396 9.33 4.09 6.86
N ARG A 397 8.00 4.07 7.05
CA ARG A 397 7.10 3.24 6.25
C ARG A 397 7.16 3.61 4.77
N VAL A 398 7.16 4.91 4.44
CA VAL A 398 7.26 5.40 3.06
C VAL A 398 8.61 5.01 2.44
N THR A 399 9.71 5.32 3.12
CA THR A 399 11.07 5.03 2.63
C THR A 399 11.28 3.55 2.38
N VAL A 400 10.88 2.71 3.35
CA VAL A 400 10.98 1.25 3.23
C VAL A 400 10.07 0.72 2.12
N SER A 401 8.85 1.25 1.97
CA SER A 401 7.95 0.85 0.88
C SER A 401 8.52 1.20 -0.51
N VAL A 402 9.21 2.34 -0.64
CA VAL A 402 9.94 2.72 -1.87
C VAL A 402 11.08 1.74 -2.15
N LEU A 403 11.87 1.37 -1.14
CA LEU A 403 12.95 0.38 -1.28
C LEU A 403 12.41 -0.98 -1.73
N VAL A 404 11.31 -1.44 -1.14
CA VAL A 404 10.62 -2.67 -1.55
C VAL A 404 10.16 -2.58 -3.02
N LEU A 405 9.54 -1.47 -3.41
CA LEU A 405 9.09 -1.24 -4.78
C LEU A 405 10.27 -1.27 -5.77
N VAL A 406 11.38 -0.59 -5.45
CA VAL A 406 12.60 -0.60 -6.28
C VAL A 406 13.18 -2.01 -6.41
N ALA A 407 13.22 -2.78 -5.32
CA ALA A 407 13.72 -4.15 -5.33
C ALA A 407 12.85 -5.09 -6.20
N LEU A 408 11.52 -4.91 -6.18
CA LEU A 408 10.59 -5.62 -7.07
C LEU A 408 10.73 -5.16 -8.53
N ALA A 409 10.75 -3.84 -8.76
CA ALA A 409 10.84 -3.24 -10.09
C ALA A 409 12.16 -3.57 -10.81
N ALA A 410 13.25 -3.80 -10.06
CA ALA A 410 14.54 -4.25 -10.59
C ALA A 410 14.45 -5.54 -11.42
N PHE A 411 13.40 -6.35 -11.27
CA PHE A 411 13.14 -7.49 -12.13
C PHE A 411 13.07 -7.11 -13.62
N ILE A 412 12.46 -5.97 -13.96
CA ILE A 412 12.24 -5.54 -15.36
C ILE A 412 13.58 -5.35 -16.11
N PRO A 413 14.51 -4.49 -15.65
CA PRO A 413 15.80 -4.32 -16.33
C PRO A 413 16.65 -5.61 -16.29
N LEU A 414 16.59 -6.40 -15.22
CA LEU A 414 17.31 -7.67 -15.12
C LEU A 414 16.78 -8.70 -16.13
N MET A 415 15.47 -8.74 -16.35
CA MET A 415 14.83 -9.59 -17.34
C MET A 415 15.28 -9.21 -18.76
N ILE A 416 15.26 -7.91 -19.09
CA ILE A 416 15.73 -7.41 -20.40
C ILE A 416 17.20 -7.79 -20.61
N GLY A 417 18.06 -7.58 -19.60
CA GLY A 417 19.46 -7.97 -19.63
C GLY A 417 19.67 -9.47 -19.82
N GLY A 418 18.89 -10.30 -19.10
CA GLY A 418 18.94 -11.76 -19.22
C GLY A 418 18.52 -12.25 -20.61
N VAL A 419 17.46 -11.67 -21.19
CA VAL A 419 17.03 -11.98 -22.56
C VAL A 419 18.12 -11.61 -23.58
N ARG A 420 18.72 -10.40 -23.45
CA ARG A 420 19.82 -9.94 -24.31
C ARG A 420 21.06 -10.84 -24.20
N ALA A 421 21.44 -11.22 -22.98
CA ALA A 421 22.58 -12.10 -22.74
C ALA A 421 22.34 -13.52 -23.28
N GLY A 422 21.13 -14.05 -23.14
CA GLY A 422 20.75 -15.32 -23.76
C GLY A 422 20.82 -15.26 -25.28
N ALA A 423 20.32 -14.19 -25.89
CA ALA A 423 20.41 -13.98 -27.34
C ALA A 423 21.88 -13.87 -27.82
N ALA A 424 22.73 -13.12 -27.11
CA ALA A 424 24.15 -13.00 -27.43
C ALA A 424 24.90 -14.33 -27.30
N ALA A 425 24.64 -15.11 -26.24
CA ALA A 425 25.23 -16.43 -26.05
C ALA A 425 24.81 -17.41 -27.16
N LYS A 426 23.58 -17.28 -27.67
CA LYS A 426 23.05 -18.06 -28.79
C LYS A 426 23.73 -17.68 -30.11
N ALA A 427 23.94 -16.39 -30.36
CA ALA A 427 24.65 -15.90 -31.54
C ALA A 427 26.13 -16.36 -31.55
N GLY A 428 26.82 -16.27 -30.39
CA GLY A 428 28.21 -16.73 -30.23
C GLY A 428 28.39 -18.24 -30.36
N ALA A 429 27.38 -19.04 -30.00
CA ALA A 429 27.40 -20.49 -30.25
C ALA A 429 27.20 -20.83 -31.73
N GLY A 430 26.43 -20.02 -32.48
CA GLY A 430 26.24 -20.16 -33.92
C GLY A 430 27.50 -19.82 -34.72
N SER A 431 28.22 -18.77 -34.34
CA SER A 431 29.49 -18.38 -35.00
C SER A 431 30.63 -19.38 -34.70
N ALA A 432 30.75 -19.90 -33.48
CA ALA A 432 31.70 -20.96 -33.14
C ALA A 432 31.39 -22.28 -33.89
N GLY A 433 30.12 -22.62 -34.09
CA GLY A 433 29.70 -23.76 -34.91
C GLY A 433 30.04 -23.58 -36.39
N ALA A 434 29.85 -22.38 -36.95
CA ALA A 434 30.22 -22.07 -38.33
C ALA A 434 31.75 -22.09 -38.56
N LEU A 435 32.53 -21.63 -37.57
CA LEU A 435 33.99 -21.70 -37.57
C LEU A 435 34.51 -23.15 -37.46
N ALA A 436 33.87 -24.00 -36.65
CA ALA A 436 34.21 -25.42 -36.54
C ALA A 436 33.86 -26.22 -37.81
N VAL A 437 32.76 -25.89 -38.48
CA VAL A 437 32.39 -26.48 -39.78
C VAL A 437 33.35 -26.02 -40.89
N ARG A 438 33.79 -24.75 -40.89
CA ARG A 438 34.85 -24.27 -41.80
C ARG A 438 36.21 -24.91 -41.52
N ALA A 439 36.60 -25.08 -40.25
CA ALA A 439 37.83 -25.79 -39.88
C ALA A 439 37.78 -27.29 -40.23
N GLY A 440 36.60 -27.91 -40.13
CA GLY A 440 36.35 -29.28 -40.60
C GLY A 440 36.40 -29.42 -42.12
N ALA A 441 35.91 -28.44 -42.87
CA ALA A 441 35.97 -28.42 -44.34
C ALA A 441 37.41 -28.24 -44.87
N VAL A 442 38.25 -27.45 -44.18
CA VAL A 442 39.69 -27.31 -44.51
C VAL A 442 40.45 -28.62 -44.23
N ARG A 443 40.05 -29.37 -43.19
CA ARG A 443 40.66 -30.67 -42.86
C ARG A 443 40.19 -31.81 -43.80
N ALA A 444 38.98 -31.71 -44.37
CA ALA A 444 38.47 -32.65 -45.37
C ALA A 444 39.04 -32.40 -46.78
N GLY A 445 39.44 -31.16 -47.10
CA GLY A 445 40.12 -30.84 -48.37
C GLY A 445 41.56 -31.33 -48.47
N ALA A 446 42.22 -31.63 -47.35
CA ALA A 446 43.62 -32.05 -47.30
C ALA A 446 43.83 -33.59 -47.30
N VAL A 447 42.74 -34.39 -47.33
CA VAL A 447 42.82 -35.88 -47.31
C VAL A 447 42.29 -36.50 -48.62
N GLY A 448 41.92 -35.68 -49.61
CA GLY A 448 41.43 -36.11 -50.92
C GLY A 448 42.51 -36.52 -51.94
N ALA A 449 43.77 -36.66 -51.54
CA ALA A 449 44.84 -37.08 -52.43
C ALA A 449 45.76 -38.11 -51.76
N ARG A 450 45.49 -39.38 -52.11
CA ARG A 450 46.32 -40.61 -51.98
C ARG A 450 45.74 -41.67 -51.06
N ALA A 451 44.92 -42.53 -51.65
CA ALA A 451 44.83 -43.93 -51.27
C ALA A 451 44.53 -44.80 -52.51
N VAL A 452 45.58 -45.32 -53.15
CA VAL A 452 45.55 -46.59 -53.89
C VAL A 452 46.89 -47.29 -53.63
N GLY A 453 46.85 -48.52 -53.11
CA GLY A 453 47.90 -49.52 -53.36
C GLY A 453 48.77 -49.98 -52.19
N ALA A 454 48.35 -51.13 -51.60
CA ALA A 454 49.17 -52.30 -51.29
C ALA A 454 50.30 -52.30 -50.21
N ARG A 455 50.08 -53.18 -49.21
CA ARG A 455 50.95 -54.24 -48.61
C ARG A 455 52.47 -54.01 -48.42
N ALA A 456 52.94 -54.19 -47.17
CA ALA A 456 53.87 -55.25 -46.69
C ALA A 456 54.41 -54.91 -45.26
N VAL A 457 54.20 -55.74 -44.22
CA VAL A 457 55.12 -56.72 -43.57
C VAL A 457 55.90 -56.16 -42.35
N GLY A 458 55.83 -56.92 -41.24
CA GLY A 458 56.80 -56.99 -40.11
C GLY A 458 56.64 -55.96 -38.99
N GLU A 459 56.84 -56.20 -37.69
CA GLU A 459 56.99 -57.39 -36.83
C GLU A 459 57.04 -56.88 -35.37
N ARG A 460 56.45 -57.65 -34.44
CA ARG A 460 56.77 -57.91 -33.00
C ARG A 460 56.97 -56.83 -31.91
N SER A 461 56.51 -57.27 -30.72
CA SER A 461 56.97 -57.03 -29.33
C SER A 461 56.46 -55.76 -28.60
N SER A 462 55.53 -55.87 -27.63
CA SER A 462 55.69 -56.06 -26.14
C SER A 462 56.30 -54.82 -25.45
N SER A 463 55.94 -54.34 -24.26
CA SER A 463 55.11 -54.72 -23.09
C SER A 463 55.14 -53.48 -22.17
N ALA A 464 54.02 -52.95 -21.65
CA ALA A 464 53.30 -53.29 -20.42
C ALA A 464 53.88 -52.72 -19.09
N GLY A 465 52.96 -52.10 -18.32
CA GLY A 465 52.99 -51.92 -16.85
C GLY A 465 53.77 -50.70 -16.34
N SER A 466 53.47 -50.09 -15.19
CA SER A 466 52.34 -50.12 -14.25
C SER A 466 52.74 -49.22 -13.06
N ALA A 467 51.74 -48.71 -12.33
CA ALA A 467 51.75 -48.48 -10.88
C ALA A 467 52.44 -47.25 -10.23
N SER A 468 51.56 -46.51 -9.52
CA SER A 468 51.65 -46.15 -8.08
C SER A 468 52.45 -44.94 -7.57
N ALA A 469 52.02 -44.53 -6.37
CA ALA A 469 52.63 -43.64 -5.36
C ALA A 469 52.49 -42.12 -5.63
N ALA A 470 51.70 -41.38 -4.84
CA ALA A 470 51.95 -40.95 -3.45
C ALA A 470 53.19 -40.03 -3.34
N GLY A 471 52.96 -38.77 -2.98
CA GLY A 471 54.01 -37.78 -2.81
C GLY A 471 53.48 -36.47 -2.22
N SER A 472 53.58 -36.38 -0.90
CA SER A 472 53.49 -35.19 -0.06
C SER A 472 54.58 -34.15 -0.37
N GLY A 473 54.31 -32.88 -0.09
CA GLY A 473 55.33 -31.80 -0.01
C GLY A 473 54.71 -30.45 -0.37
N SER A 474 54.26 -29.67 0.62
CA SER A 474 55.02 -28.56 1.23
C SER A 474 55.37 -27.45 0.23
N ALA A 475 54.68 -26.31 0.35
CA ALA A 475 55.06 -25.06 -0.29
C ALA A 475 55.21 -23.99 0.79
N ALA A 476 56.43 -23.51 0.95
CA ALA A 476 56.80 -22.34 1.73
C ALA A 476 57.30 -21.25 0.78
N GLY A 477 56.82 -20.02 1.01
CA GLY A 477 57.40 -18.77 0.52
C GLY A 477 57.25 -18.48 -0.97
N SER A 478 57.23 -17.23 -1.44
CA SER A 478 57.08 -15.93 -0.82
C SER A 478 56.93 -14.92 -1.97
N ARG A 479 56.25 -13.80 -1.70
CA ARG A 479 56.43 -12.47 -2.32
C ARG A 479 56.05 -12.27 -3.80
N GLY A 480 55.04 -11.41 -3.97
CA GLY A 480 55.25 -10.09 -4.56
C GLY A 480 54.72 -9.87 -5.98
N GLY A 481 53.97 -8.78 -6.15
CA GLY A 481 53.88 -8.08 -7.44
C GLY A 481 52.47 -7.90 -7.99
N VAL A 482 51.91 -6.71 -7.76
CA VAL A 482 50.76 -6.16 -8.48
C VAL A 482 51.20 -5.83 -9.92
N GLY A 483 50.41 -6.26 -10.91
CA GLY A 483 50.61 -5.95 -12.32
C GLY A 483 49.33 -6.19 -13.12
N SER A 484 48.83 -5.12 -13.72
CA SER A 484 47.61 -4.99 -14.52
C SER A 484 47.70 -5.71 -15.88
N ALA A 485 46.51 -6.08 -16.39
CA ALA A 485 46.10 -6.29 -17.79
C ALA A 485 46.29 -7.66 -18.47
N SER A 486 45.22 -8.02 -19.20
CA SER A 486 45.09 -9.01 -20.28
C SER A 486 45.35 -10.50 -19.98
N GLY A 487 44.30 -11.22 -19.61
CA GLY A 487 44.26 -12.69 -19.66
C GLY A 487 43.46 -13.20 -20.86
N VAL A 488 44.12 -13.47 -21.98
CA VAL A 488 43.66 -14.41 -23.00
C VAL A 488 43.68 -15.82 -22.39
N GLY A 489 42.66 -16.61 -22.72
CA GLY A 489 42.26 -17.81 -21.98
C GLY A 489 43.29 -18.92 -21.85
N ARG A 490 43.19 -19.65 -20.73
CA ARG A 490 43.80 -20.97 -20.55
C ARG A 490 42.68 -21.99 -20.48
N ALA A 491 42.69 -22.95 -21.40
CA ALA A 491 41.74 -24.04 -21.48
C ALA A 491 41.78 -24.89 -20.19
N ALA A 492 40.64 -25.00 -19.51
CA ALA A 492 40.47 -25.89 -18.38
C ALA A 492 40.29 -27.34 -18.89
N GLY A 493 41.04 -28.26 -18.28
CA GLY A 493 40.97 -29.70 -18.53
C GLY A 493 39.66 -30.33 -18.04
N PRO A 494 39.42 -31.62 -18.35
CA PRO A 494 38.13 -32.25 -18.16
C PRO A 494 37.97 -32.74 -16.71
N GLY A 495 36.90 -32.28 -16.03
CA GLY A 495 36.34 -33.01 -14.89
C GLY A 495 36.12 -32.26 -13.58
N GLU A 496 35.34 -31.17 -13.57
CA GLU A 496 34.64 -30.72 -12.36
C GLU A 496 33.23 -30.22 -12.74
N PRO A 497 32.16 -30.57 -12.01
CA PRO A 497 30.83 -30.09 -12.33
C PRO A 497 30.77 -28.58 -12.07
N ASP A 498 30.93 -27.83 -13.15
CA ASP A 498 30.74 -26.38 -13.29
C ASP A 498 29.41 -25.91 -12.64
N ARG A 499 29.51 -25.54 -11.35
CA ARG A 499 28.41 -25.12 -10.45
C ARG A 499 28.28 -23.59 -10.49
N MET A 500 27.05 -23.09 -10.69
CA MET A 500 26.77 -21.65 -10.59
C MET A 500 27.07 -21.13 -9.17
N PRO A 501 27.57 -19.87 -9.05
CA PRO A 501 27.76 -19.22 -7.76
C PRO A 501 26.43 -19.11 -7.01
N SER A 502 26.50 -19.16 -5.67
CA SER A 502 25.32 -19.06 -4.81
C SER A 502 24.70 -17.67 -4.89
N VAL A 503 23.36 -17.60 -4.87
CA VAL A 503 22.62 -16.34 -4.72
C VAL A 503 22.95 -15.64 -3.39
N TRP A 504 23.26 -16.43 -2.35
CA TRP A 504 23.65 -15.98 -1.02
C TRP A 504 25.04 -15.35 -1.04
N SER A 505 25.11 -14.07 -0.70
CA SER A 505 26.35 -13.30 -0.59
C SER A 505 26.34 -12.49 0.70
N SER A 506 27.35 -12.69 1.55
CA SER A 506 27.48 -11.93 2.80
C SER A 506 27.61 -10.44 2.54
N GLY A 507 28.34 -10.03 1.49
CA GLY A 507 28.46 -8.62 1.11
C GLY A 507 27.12 -8.00 0.72
N GLN A 508 26.31 -8.70 -0.08
CA GLN A 508 24.96 -8.21 -0.42
C GLN A 508 24.01 -8.22 0.78
N ALA A 509 24.16 -9.17 1.70
CA ALA A 509 23.39 -9.21 2.93
C ALA A 509 23.71 -8.01 3.84
N VAL A 510 25.00 -7.70 4.01
CA VAL A 510 25.44 -6.51 4.73
C VAL A 510 24.86 -5.26 4.07
N VAL A 511 24.97 -5.10 2.75
CA VAL A 511 24.38 -3.95 2.04
C VAL A 511 22.86 -3.85 2.26
N ALA A 512 22.14 -4.97 2.19
CA ALA A 512 20.69 -4.98 2.38
C ALA A 512 20.30 -4.53 3.79
N VAL A 513 20.97 -5.09 4.79
CA VAL A 513 20.76 -4.72 6.20
C VAL A 513 21.16 -3.27 6.41
N SER A 514 22.32 -2.83 5.92
CA SER A 514 22.77 -1.45 6.02
C SER A 514 21.80 -0.46 5.39
N VAL A 515 21.22 -0.75 4.22
CA VAL A 515 20.24 0.13 3.57
C VAL A 515 18.92 0.19 4.37
N LEU A 516 18.44 -0.95 4.88
CA LEU A 516 17.23 -0.99 5.71
C LEU A 516 17.44 -0.33 7.08
N VAL A 517 18.59 -0.57 7.71
CA VAL A 517 18.99 0.09 8.96
C VAL A 517 19.16 1.59 8.73
N LEU A 518 19.77 2.02 7.62
CA LEU A 518 19.87 3.44 7.29
C LEU A 518 18.51 4.07 7.03
N ALA A 519 17.58 3.36 6.39
CA ALA A 519 16.20 3.85 6.21
C ALA A 519 15.44 3.92 7.55
N LEU A 520 15.65 2.95 8.44
CA LEU A 520 15.06 2.92 9.77
C LEU A 520 15.66 4.03 10.65
N VAL A 521 16.99 4.07 10.79
CA VAL A 521 17.73 5.06 11.57
C VAL A 521 17.53 6.45 11.00
N GLY A 522 17.60 6.63 9.68
CA GLY A 522 17.36 7.92 9.04
C GLY A 522 15.92 8.39 9.19
N GLY A 523 14.94 7.48 9.05
CA GLY A 523 13.53 7.81 9.25
C GLY A 523 13.16 8.06 10.71
N VAL A 524 13.80 7.37 11.66
CA VAL A 524 13.67 7.64 13.11
C VAL A 524 14.45 8.87 13.51
N ALA A 525 15.62 9.15 12.94
CA ALA A 525 16.40 10.37 13.24
C ALA A 525 15.72 11.62 12.67
N ALA A 526 15.03 11.49 11.54
CA ALA A 526 14.25 12.58 10.95
C ALA A 526 12.92 12.84 11.70
N ASP A 527 12.42 11.87 12.48
CA ASP A 527 11.21 12.00 13.29
C ASP A 527 11.26 11.10 14.54
N PRO A 528 12.14 11.41 15.52
CA PRO A 528 12.40 10.54 16.67
C PRO A 528 11.20 10.48 17.62
N ALA A 529 10.40 11.54 17.63
CA ALA A 529 9.23 11.62 18.47
C ALA A 529 8.03 10.85 17.89
N ALA A 530 7.95 10.58 16.58
CA ALA A 530 7.02 9.58 16.04
C ALA A 530 7.42 8.12 16.35
N ALA A 531 8.67 7.88 16.77
CA ALA A 531 9.15 6.55 17.18
C ALA A 531 8.92 6.26 18.68
N GLY A 532 8.29 7.19 19.42
CA GLY A 532 8.01 7.03 20.85
C GLY A 532 9.27 7.00 21.73
N LEU A 533 10.43 7.43 21.20
CA LEU A 533 11.64 7.59 21.98
C LEU A 533 11.54 8.90 22.75
N ASP A 534 11.46 8.80 24.07
CA ASP A 534 11.52 9.96 24.95
C ASP A 534 12.98 10.41 25.08
N THR A 535 13.51 10.98 23.99
CA THR A 535 14.91 11.41 23.82
C THR A 535 15.36 12.35 24.93
N ASN A 536 14.42 13.02 25.60
CA ASN A 536 14.67 13.91 26.72
C ASN A 536 15.02 13.17 28.03
N ALA A 537 14.60 11.93 28.22
CA ALA A 537 14.90 11.14 29.43
C ALA A 537 16.30 10.52 29.36
N GLU A 538 16.65 9.88 28.24
CA GLU A 538 17.99 9.33 28.00
C GLU A 538 19.06 10.42 27.89
N ALA A 539 18.76 11.55 27.25
CA ALA A 539 19.69 12.67 27.18
C ALA A 539 19.95 13.33 28.55
N ARG A 540 18.94 13.38 29.45
CA ARG A 540 19.12 13.82 30.84
C ARG A 540 19.98 12.85 31.66
N ALA A 541 19.80 11.55 31.47
CA ALA A 541 20.63 10.52 32.12
C ALA A 541 22.08 10.54 31.62
N ALA A 542 22.29 10.72 30.31
CA ALA A 542 23.62 10.87 29.70
C ALA A 542 24.30 12.18 30.12
N ALA A 543 23.56 13.30 30.22
CA ALA A 543 24.09 14.57 30.75
C ALA A 543 24.62 14.45 32.20
N ALA A 544 23.98 13.61 33.03
CA ALA A 544 24.45 13.36 34.40
C ALA A 544 25.72 12.49 34.48
N ALA A 545 26.05 11.75 33.41
CA ALA A 545 27.21 10.85 33.34
C ALA A 545 28.45 11.48 32.67
N VAL A 546 28.33 12.70 32.12
CA VAL A 546 29.40 13.40 31.40
C VAL A 546 30.07 14.43 32.32
N THR A 547 31.41 14.40 32.36
CA THR A 547 32.20 15.39 33.12
C THR A 547 32.01 16.78 32.50
N PRO A 548 31.54 17.80 33.26
CA PRO A 548 31.42 19.15 32.74
C PRO A 548 32.77 19.69 32.28
N THR A 549 32.82 20.30 31.09
CA THR A 549 34.04 20.92 30.54
C THR A 549 34.36 22.26 31.21
N GLY A 550 33.35 22.88 31.84
CA GLY A 550 33.41 24.25 32.36
C GLY A 550 33.16 25.33 31.31
N ASN A 551 32.99 24.96 30.05
CA ASN A 551 32.69 25.90 28.97
C ASN A 551 31.17 26.10 28.81
N THR A 552 30.77 27.27 28.31
CA THR A 552 29.37 27.59 27.96
C THR A 552 29.28 27.85 26.47
N THR A 553 28.43 27.08 25.78
CA THR A 553 28.05 27.30 24.38
C THR A 553 26.73 28.07 24.36
N THR A 554 26.75 29.32 23.90
CA THR A 554 25.54 30.14 23.70
C THR A 554 25.17 30.19 22.23
N VAL A 555 23.91 29.91 21.90
CA VAL A 555 23.42 29.82 20.52
C VAL A 555 22.25 30.76 20.33
N GLN A 556 22.33 31.62 19.32
CA GLN A 556 21.22 32.46 18.89
C GLN A 556 20.35 31.66 17.91
N VAL A 557 19.06 31.54 18.21
CA VAL A 557 18.08 30.84 17.38
C VAL A 557 16.95 31.82 17.08
N VAL A 558 16.60 31.94 15.81
CA VAL A 558 15.49 32.78 15.35
C VAL A 558 14.33 31.88 14.92
N ALA A 559 13.14 32.11 15.48
CA ALA A 559 11.90 31.55 14.95
C ALA A 559 11.36 32.49 13.87
N GLN A 560 11.17 31.99 12.65
CA GLN A 560 10.60 32.76 11.55
C GLN A 560 9.77 31.85 10.63
N GLY A 561 8.48 32.15 10.49
CA GLY A 561 7.53 31.24 9.86
C GLY A 561 7.45 29.93 10.64
N MET A 562 7.41 28.80 9.94
CA MET A 562 7.30 27.47 10.55
C MET A 562 8.65 26.76 10.77
N ARG A 563 9.72 27.52 11.02
CA ARG A 563 11.08 26.96 11.21
C ARG A 563 11.91 27.73 12.24
N PHE A 564 12.90 27.04 12.81
CA PHE A 564 13.99 27.66 13.56
C PHE A 564 15.21 27.87 12.65
N GLU A 565 15.92 28.98 12.83
CA GLU A 565 17.12 29.32 12.08
C GLU A 565 18.25 29.76 13.04
N PRO A 566 19.38 29.02 13.11
CA PRO A 566 19.60 27.74 12.45
C PRO A 566 18.68 26.63 13.01
N ALA A 567 18.31 25.66 12.17
CA ALA A 567 17.48 24.52 12.58
C ALA A 567 18.25 23.45 13.38
N SER A 568 19.57 23.55 13.44
CA SER A 568 20.40 22.67 14.25
C SER A 568 21.66 23.38 14.73
N VAL A 569 22.21 22.91 15.85
CA VAL A 569 23.49 23.36 16.39
C VAL A 569 24.32 22.18 16.87
N THR A 570 25.64 22.29 16.72
CA THR A 570 26.59 21.29 17.24
C THR A 570 27.23 21.80 18.52
N VAL A 571 27.22 20.99 19.58
CA VAL A 571 27.71 21.36 20.93
C VAL A 571 28.67 20.29 21.43
N PRO A 572 29.82 20.61 22.04
CA PRO A 572 30.68 19.61 22.66
C PRO A 572 30.01 18.92 23.86
N ALA A 573 30.28 17.62 24.05
CA ALA A 573 29.81 16.89 25.22
C ALA A 573 30.41 17.47 26.49
N GLY A 574 29.57 17.79 27.49
CA GLY A 574 29.98 18.34 28.77
C GLY A 574 29.97 19.87 28.84
N ASP A 575 29.69 20.57 27.73
CA ASP A 575 29.46 22.03 27.75
C ASP A 575 28.08 22.36 28.33
N ARG A 576 27.97 23.54 28.96
CA ARG A 576 26.68 24.14 29.29
C ARG A 576 26.09 24.77 28.03
N LEU A 577 24.87 24.39 27.65
CA LEU A 577 24.18 24.96 26.49
C LEU A 577 23.15 26.01 26.91
N VAL A 578 23.30 27.22 26.38
CA VAL A 578 22.34 28.32 26.53
C VAL A 578 21.79 28.67 25.16
N VAL A 579 20.48 28.58 24.96
CA VAL A 579 19.81 28.95 23.71
C VAL A 579 19.11 30.29 23.91
N GLU A 580 19.47 31.29 23.13
CA GLU A 580 18.77 32.57 23.07
C GLU A 580 17.82 32.52 21.86
N LEU A 581 16.53 32.34 22.15
CA LEU A 581 15.48 32.29 21.13
C LEU A 581 14.89 33.69 20.94
N ARG A 582 14.87 34.17 19.70
CA ARG A 582 14.14 35.37 19.28
C ARG A 582 13.04 34.98 18.29
N ASN A 583 11.84 35.54 18.42
CA ASN A 583 10.79 35.38 17.42
C ASN A 583 10.79 36.55 16.43
N ASP A 584 11.10 36.31 15.16
CA ASP A 584 11.03 37.28 14.06
C ASP A 584 9.79 37.07 13.16
N ASP A 585 8.90 36.15 13.51
CA ASP A 585 7.60 36.02 12.87
C ASP A 585 6.69 37.20 13.25
N PRO A 586 6.21 38.01 12.28
CA PRO A 586 5.35 39.15 12.58
C PRO A 586 3.91 38.75 12.89
N THR A 587 3.51 37.52 12.57
CA THR A 587 2.10 37.10 12.56
C THR A 587 1.77 36.01 13.56
N ASP A 588 2.77 35.27 14.03
CA ASP A 588 2.56 34.16 14.95
C ASP A 588 3.48 34.21 16.18
N VAL A 589 3.12 33.42 17.18
CA VAL A 589 3.91 33.23 18.39
C VAL A 589 4.65 31.91 18.30
N HIS A 590 5.85 31.86 18.87
CA HIS A 590 6.66 30.64 18.89
C HIS A 590 7.31 30.45 20.25
N ASP A 591 7.59 29.21 20.59
CA ASP A 591 8.45 28.86 21.71
C ASP A 591 9.38 27.73 21.33
N LEU A 592 10.30 27.38 22.23
CA LEU A 592 11.16 26.22 22.10
C LEU A 592 11.05 25.39 23.37
N GLN A 593 10.60 24.14 23.21
CA GLN A 593 10.73 23.11 24.23
C GLN A 593 11.87 22.16 23.86
N LEU A 594 12.78 21.92 24.79
CA LEU A 594 13.96 21.06 24.62
C LEU A 594 14.42 20.53 25.98
N LEU A 595 14.71 19.22 26.07
CA LEU A 595 15.15 18.55 27.31
C LEU A 595 14.22 18.74 28.52
N GLY A 596 12.92 18.92 28.26
CA GLY A 596 11.91 19.16 29.28
C GLY A 596 11.89 20.59 29.84
N GLN A 597 12.78 21.47 29.38
CA GLN A 597 12.67 22.91 29.60
C GLN A 597 11.94 23.58 28.42
N ARG A 598 11.35 24.75 28.65
CA ARG A 598 10.59 25.48 27.63
C ARG A 598 10.73 26.99 27.81
N THR A 599 10.88 27.73 26.71
CA THR A 599 10.77 29.20 26.73
C THR A 599 9.32 29.64 26.89
N PRO A 600 9.03 30.86 27.40
CA PRO A 600 7.72 31.46 27.21
C PRO A 600 7.35 31.52 25.72
N ARG A 601 6.05 31.64 25.43
CA ARG A 601 5.58 31.97 24.07
C ARG A 601 6.04 33.39 23.74
N LEU A 602 6.83 33.52 22.70
CA LEU A 602 7.41 34.79 22.25
C LEU A 602 6.54 35.37 21.14
N ARG A 603 6.12 36.63 21.30
CA ARG A 603 5.55 37.44 20.22
C ARG A 603 6.68 38.00 19.34
N HIS A 604 6.30 38.64 18.24
CA HIS A 604 7.25 39.32 17.35
C HIS A 604 8.24 40.20 18.12
N GLU A 605 9.52 40.08 17.76
CA GLU A 605 10.69 40.74 18.34
C GLU A 605 10.99 40.42 19.82
N GLN A 606 10.22 39.53 20.45
CA GLN A 606 10.52 39.07 21.80
C GLN A 606 11.63 38.03 21.79
N THR A 607 12.45 38.06 22.84
CA THR A 607 13.56 37.13 23.07
C THR A 607 13.39 36.47 24.42
N ALA A 608 13.74 35.19 24.53
CA ALA A 608 13.93 34.50 25.78
C ALA A 608 15.16 33.59 25.73
N THR A 609 15.74 33.36 26.90
CA THR A 609 16.89 32.47 27.08
C THR A 609 16.43 31.16 27.70
N LEU A 610 16.87 30.04 27.12
CA LEU A 610 16.68 28.68 27.60
C LEU A 610 18.04 28.10 28.01
N ASP A 611 18.28 27.99 29.32
CA ASP A 611 19.52 27.43 29.86
C ASP A 611 19.35 25.95 30.17
N LEU A 612 19.86 25.11 29.28
CA LEU A 612 19.67 23.67 29.33
C LEU A 612 20.63 22.96 30.28
N GLY A 613 21.57 23.70 30.88
CA GLY A 613 22.62 23.12 31.71
C GLY A 613 23.64 22.33 30.87
N VAL A 614 24.34 21.40 31.50
CA VAL A 614 25.36 20.56 30.84
C VAL A 614 24.68 19.56 29.91
N VAL A 615 25.09 19.53 28.64
CA VAL A 615 24.54 18.60 27.64
C VAL A 615 25.51 17.44 27.39
N GLY A 616 25.02 16.20 27.48
CA GLY A 616 25.81 14.98 27.29
C GLY A 616 25.43 14.14 26.08
N ALA A 617 24.26 14.38 25.49
CA ALA A 617 23.77 13.65 24.32
C ALA A 617 22.94 14.55 23.42
N SER A 618 22.87 14.19 22.14
CA SER A 618 22.04 14.89 21.16
C SER A 618 20.56 14.82 21.55
N ALA A 619 19.82 15.90 21.28
CA ALA A 619 18.41 16.01 21.59
C ALA A 619 17.71 16.90 20.56
N GLN A 620 16.40 16.69 20.39
CA GLN A 620 15.58 17.50 19.50
C GLN A 620 14.59 18.32 20.33
N GLY A 621 14.51 19.61 20.02
CA GLY A 621 13.53 20.53 20.52
C GLY A 621 12.50 20.85 19.46
N TRP A 622 11.38 21.44 19.86
CA TRP A 622 10.31 21.81 18.93
C TRP A 622 9.50 22.98 19.46
N CYS A 623 8.78 23.64 18.55
CA CYS A 623 7.74 24.60 18.89
C CYS A 623 6.49 23.85 19.35
N THR A 624 5.96 24.21 20.52
CA THR A 624 4.82 23.53 21.15
C THR A 624 3.47 24.11 20.74
N ILE A 625 3.46 25.15 19.92
CA ILE A 625 2.22 25.65 19.32
C ILE A 625 1.61 24.55 18.46
N VAL A 626 0.30 24.34 18.63
CA VAL A 626 -0.43 23.23 18.03
C VAL A 626 -0.17 23.18 16.53
N GLY A 627 0.32 22.03 16.05
CA GLY A 627 0.59 21.82 14.63
C GLY A 627 1.93 22.35 14.11
N HIS A 628 2.65 23.19 14.87
CA HIS A 628 3.91 23.78 14.40
C HIS A 628 5.00 22.72 14.26
N ARG A 629 5.08 21.79 15.23
CA ARG A 629 5.98 20.63 15.14
C ARG A 629 5.66 19.77 13.91
N GLN A 630 4.39 19.47 13.65
CA GLN A 630 3.96 18.66 12.51
C GLN A 630 4.28 19.33 11.16
N MET A 631 4.39 20.65 11.14
CA MET A 631 4.84 21.44 10.00
C MET A 631 6.37 21.58 9.88
N GLY A 632 7.13 20.93 10.77
CA GLY A 632 8.59 20.88 10.72
C GLY A 632 9.30 21.90 11.61
N MET A 633 8.60 22.53 12.56
CA MET A 633 9.21 23.50 13.48
C MET A 633 9.97 22.80 14.63
N VAL A 634 11.09 22.17 14.25
CA VAL A 634 11.98 21.39 15.11
C VAL A 634 13.40 22.00 15.12
N PHE A 635 14.12 21.82 16.22
CA PHE A 635 15.47 22.33 16.45
C PHE A 635 16.38 21.22 17.01
N ASP A 636 17.42 20.83 16.27
CA ASP A 636 18.31 19.74 16.68
C ASP A 636 19.56 20.25 17.41
N VAL A 637 19.81 19.72 18.60
CA VAL A 637 21.10 19.83 19.29
C VAL A 637 21.89 18.56 19.05
N VAL A 638 23.00 18.68 18.32
CA VAL A 638 23.92 17.58 18.01
C VAL A 638 25.11 17.65 18.96
N VAL A 639 25.27 16.67 19.84
CA VAL A 639 26.41 16.64 20.76
C VAL A 639 27.60 15.90 20.15
N THR A 640 28.78 16.54 20.16
CA THR A 640 30.05 15.99 19.63
C THR A 640 31.01 15.65 20.75
N GLY A 641 31.78 14.56 20.60
CA GLY A 641 32.75 14.16 21.63
C GLY A 641 32.19 13.27 22.76
N ALA A 642 30.94 12.79 22.64
CA ALA A 642 30.41 11.71 23.50
C ALA A 642 31.16 10.37 23.28
N ASP A 643 31.94 10.27 22.20
CA ASP A 643 32.91 9.19 21.97
C ASP A 643 34.29 9.59 22.50
N GLY A 644 34.47 9.42 23.81
CA GLY A 644 35.77 9.47 24.45
C GLY A 644 36.61 8.24 24.08
N GLY A 645 37.21 8.24 22.88
CA GLY A 645 38.41 7.46 22.57
C GLY A 645 38.47 6.83 21.17
N GLY A 646 39.00 7.56 20.17
CA GLY A 646 39.47 6.93 18.92
C GLY A 646 39.58 7.84 17.70
N THR A 647 40.61 8.68 17.68
CA THR A 647 41.25 9.41 16.55
C THR A 647 40.75 9.19 15.11
N ALA A 648 40.51 10.30 14.41
CA ALA A 648 40.51 10.36 12.95
C ALA A 648 41.94 10.22 12.37
N ALA A 649 42.15 9.26 11.47
CA ALA A 649 42.85 9.37 10.16
C ALA A 649 43.52 8.05 9.74
N GLY A 650 43.33 7.68 8.46
CA GLY A 650 44.40 7.08 7.65
C GLY A 650 44.43 5.55 7.49
N ALA A 651 44.47 5.16 6.22
CA ALA A 651 44.72 3.83 5.65
C ALA A 651 45.80 2.96 6.36
N GLY A 652 45.59 1.63 6.34
CA GLY A 652 46.65 0.64 6.60
C GLY A 652 46.13 -0.72 7.03
N ALA A 653 46.76 -1.80 6.56
CA ALA A 653 46.31 -3.18 6.64
C ALA A 653 46.83 -3.96 7.88
N ASP A 654 46.22 -5.14 8.07
CA ASP A 654 46.72 -6.38 8.71
C ASP A 654 46.76 -6.53 10.24
N GLY A 655 46.29 -7.71 10.73
CA GLY A 655 46.84 -8.34 11.95
C GLY A 655 45.87 -8.84 13.04
N SER A 656 45.29 -10.03 12.85
CA SER A 656 45.07 -11.14 13.82
C SER A 656 44.77 -10.95 15.34
N ALA A 657 43.65 -11.58 15.74
CA ALA A 657 43.49 -12.63 16.78
C ALA A 657 43.45 -12.34 18.31
N ALA A 658 42.30 -12.76 18.87
CA ALA A 658 42.09 -13.67 20.03
C ALA A 658 42.00 -13.15 21.50
N GLY A 659 41.03 -13.74 22.23
CA GLY A 659 40.95 -13.86 23.70
C GLY A 659 39.82 -13.03 24.34
N ALA A 660 38.60 -13.55 24.55
CA ALA A 660 38.15 -14.37 25.68
C ALA A 660 38.18 -13.68 27.06
N GLY A 661 37.02 -13.53 27.71
CA GLY A 661 36.92 -13.16 29.12
C GLY A 661 35.52 -12.74 29.54
N ALA A 662 34.86 -13.60 30.30
CA ALA A 662 33.48 -13.47 30.77
C ALA A 662 33.39 -12.88 32.18
N ALA A 663 32.16 -12.44 32.50
CA ALA A 663 31.50 -12.47 33.80
C ALA A 663 31.78 -11.35 34.83
N GLY A 664 30.70 -10.94 35.51
CA GLY A 664 30.79 -10.23 36.79
C GLY A 664 29.54 -9.42 37.15
N ALA A 665 28.49 -10.10 37.61
CA ALA A 665 27.31 -9.50 38.21
C ALA A 665 27.61 -8.80 39.55
N GLY A 666 26.81 -7.79 39.92
CA GLY A 666 26.83 -7.17 41.25
C GLY A 666 25.65 -6.22 41.48
N HIS A 667 24.56 -6.76 42.02
CA HIS A 667 23.41 -6.01 42.53
C HIS A 667 23.76 -5.27 43.83
N SER A 668 23.29 -4.02 43.98
CA SER A 668 22.73 -3.53 45.24
C SER A 668 21.79 -2.35 44.95
N GLY A 669 20.56 -2.45 45.45
CA GLY A 669 19.49 -1.50 45.16
C GLY A 669 19.32 -0.44 46.24
N HIS A 670 18.67 0.65 45.85
CA HIS A 670 17.81 1.46 46.71
C HIS A 670 16.61 1.91 45.89
N GLY A 671 15.42 1.54 46.35
CA GLY A 671 14.15 1.93 45.74
C GLY A 671 13.67 3.29 46.22
N ALA A 672 12.96 3.98 45.34
CA ALA A 672 11.87 4.89 45.67
C ALA A 672 11.11 5.27 44.39
N GLY A 673 9.79 5.05 44.39
CA GLY A 673 8.85 5.76 43.51
C GLY A 673 8.50 5.07 42.19
N HIS A 674 7.51 4.16 42.23
CA HIS A 674 6.77 3.75 41.05
C HIS A 674 6.10 4.95 40.36
N ALA A 675 6.51 5.26 39.15
CA ALA A 675 5.61 5.66 38.07
C ALA A 675 5.83 4.65 36.95
N THR A 676 4.89 3.71 36.82
CA THR A 676 4.90 2.69 35.79
C THR A 676 4.64 3.35 34.45
N ASP A 677 5.68 3.53 33.63
CA ASP A 677 5.53 3.64 32.17
C ASP A 677 5.09 2.28 31.63
N GLN A 678 3.80 2.00 31.81
CA GLN A 678 3.08 1.20 30.83
C GLN A 678 2.91 2.11 29.62
N ALA A 679 3.33 1.64 28.45
CA ALA A 679 2.80 2.16 27.19
C ALA A 679 1.27 2.21 27.33
N ALA A 680 0.75 3.42 27.58
CA ALA A 680 -0.65 3.61 27.87
C ALA A 680 -1.41 3.07 26.66
N THR A 681 -2.19 2.02 26.90
CA THR A 681 -3.27 1.64 26.01
C THR A 681 -4.21 2.84 26.04
N GLN A 682 -4.03 3.79 25.11
CA GLN A 682 -4.74 5.06 25.11
C GLN A 682 -6.24 4.75 25.15
N THR A 683 -6.87 5.01 26.29
CA THR A 683 -8.30 4.76 26.46
C THR A 683 -9.03 5.73 25.53
N PRO A 684 -9.84 5.26 24.58
CA PRO A 684 -10.55 6.14 23.67
C PRO A 684 -11.42 7.11 24.47
N VAL A 685 -11.35 8.41 24.14
CA VAL A 685 -12.29 9.40 24.69
C VAL A 685 -13.68 9.06 24.19
N ARG A 686 -14.65 8.98 25.09
CA ARG A 686 -16.05 8.66 24.80
C ARG A 686 -16.94 9.72 25.43
N ALA A 687 -18.06 10.00 24.77
CA ALA A 687 -19.12 10.79 25.37
C ALA A 687 -19.66 10.04 26.60
N ASP A 688 -19.95 10.78 27.67
CA ASP A 688 -20.66 10.28 28.83
C ASP A 688 -22.15 10.14 28.46
N PRO A 689 -22.70 8.92 28.42
CA PRO A 689 -24.10 8.71 28.03
C PRO A 689 -25.10 9.33 29.01
N ASP A 690 -24.70 9.56 30.26
CA ASP A 690 -25.57 10.09 31.32
C ASP A 690 -25.46 11.62 31.46
N ALA A 691 -24.44 12.23 30.85
CA ALA A 691 -24.25 13.67 30.88
C ALA A 691 -25.28 14.42 29.99
N GLN A 692 -25.79 15.53 30.51
CA GLN A 692 -26.64 16.46 29.76
C GLN A 692 -25.79 17.64 29.28
N LEU A 693 -25.97 18.02 28.02
CA LEU A 693 -25.28 19.16 27.43
C LEU A 693 -25.69 20.47 28.11
N GLN A 694 -24.71 21.31 28.41
CA GLN A 694 -24.94 22.60 29.08
C GLN A 694 -25.08 23.75 28.09
N HIS A 695 -24.40 23.65 26.96
CA HIS A 695 -24.42 24.65 25.90
C HIS A 695 -24.91 24.00 24.61
N LEU A 696 -25.82 24.69 23.92
CA LEU A 696 -26.50 24.17 22.73
C LEU A 696 -26.41 25.19 21.60
N VAL A 697 -26.26 24.69 20.37
CA VAL A 697 -26.35 25.50 19.15
C VAL A 697 -27.75 25.41 18.56
N ASP A 698 -28.45 26.55 18.47
CA ASP A 698 -29.75 26.63 17.81
C ASP A 698 -29.58 26.37 16.29
N PRO A 699 -30.17 25.30 15.73
CA PRO A 699 -30.03 25.01 14.31
C PRO A 699 -30.97 25.87 13.45
N ARG A 700 -31.90 26.64 14.03
CA ARG A 700 -32.89 27.41 13.26
C ARG A 700 -32.18 28.50 12.47
N LEU A 701 -32.50 28.58 11.18
CA LEU A 701 -32.04 29.64 10.31
C LEU A 701 -33.21 30.59 10.04
N PRO A 702 -33.22 31.82 10.59
CA PRO A 702 -34.30 32.77 10.39
C PRO A 702 -34.47 33.15 8.91
N THR A 703 -35.72 33.34 8.49
CA THR A 703 -36.05 33.84 7.16
C THR A 703 -35.57 35.29 6.99
N LEU A 704 -35.07 35.60 5.80
CA LEU A 704 -34.64 36.97 5.49
C LEU A 704 -35.86 37.87 5.25
N PRO A 705 -35.87 39.10 5.79
CA PRO A 705 -36.93 40.05 5.51
C PRO A 705 -36.98 40.39 4.01
N PRO A 706 -38.16 40.81 3.49
CA PRO A 706 -38.26 41.31 2.11
C PRO A 706 -37.26 42.44 1.86
N GLN A 707 -36.60 42.44 0.70
CA GLN A 707 -35.66 43.49 0.30
C GLN A 707 -35.85 43.90 -1.17
N SER A 708 -35.69 45.20 -1.46
CA SER A 708 -35.85 45.78 -2.81
C SER A 708 -34.53 45.95 -3.57
N GLY A 709 -33.40 45.55 -2.98
CA GLY A 709 -32.07 45.65 -3.57
C GLY A 709 -30.99 45.09 -2.63
N PRO A 710 -29.71 45.12 -3.04
CA PRO A 710 -28.59 44.66 -2.24
C PRO A 710 -28.50 45.32 -0.86
N ARG A 711 -28.24 44.53 0.17
CA ARG A 711 -27.97 45.00 1.53
C ARG A 711 -26.50 44.85 1.90
N THR A 712 -25.98 45.75 2.75
CA THR A 712 -24.69 45.54 3.42
C THR A 712 -24.92 44.93 4.81
N HIS A 713 -24.27 43.80 5.08
CA HIS A 713 -24.23 43.10 6.37
C HIS A 713 -22.89 43.43 7.03
N THR A 714 -22.93 44.08 8.18
CA THR A 714 -21.72 44.42 8.95
C THR A 714 -21.64 43.57 10.20
N LEU A 715 -20.50 42.91 10.41
CA LEU A 715 -20.28 42.03 11.57
C LEU A 715 -18.83 42.10 12.03
N THR A 716 -18.63 42.01 13.34
CA THR A 716 -17.32 41.74 13.94
C THR A 716 -17.23 40.27 14.31
N LEU A 717 -16.21 39.60 13.78
CA LEU A 717 -15.81 38.25 14.18
C LEU A 717 -14.61 38.34 15.12
N THR A 718 -14.81 38.03 16.39
CA THR A 718 -13.76 38.01 17.40
C THR A 718 -13.25 36.60 17.60
N VAL A 719 -11.95 36.40 17.41
CA VAL A 719 -11.28 35.14 17.66
C VAL A 719 -10.90 35.04 19.13
N THR A 720 -11.29 33.94 19.78
CA THR A 720 -10.94 33.64 21.17
C THR A 720 -10.80 32.13 21.37
N GLU A 721 -9.99 31.70 22.34
CA GLU A 721 -9.98 30.31 22.80
C GLU A 721 -10.91 30.11 24.00
N ALA A 722 -11.90 29.23 23.85
CA ALA A 722 -12.93 28.97 24.85
C ALA A 722 -13.01 27.48 25.21
N ASP A 723 -13.15 27.17 26.50
CA ASP A 723 -13.40 25.80 26.95
C ASP A 723 -14.86 25.44 26.69
N LEU A 724 -15.13 24.70 25.61
CA LEU A 724 -16.48 24.35 25.18
C LEU A 724 -16.72 22.84 25.29
N GLU A 725 -17.98 22.47 25.52
CA GLU A 725 -18.41 21.08 25.44
C GLU A 725 -18.49 20.65 23.98
N VAL A 726 -17.84 19.54 23.63
CA VAL A 726 -17.78 18.99 22.26
C VAL A 726 -18.51 17.66 22.13
N ALA A 727 -18.81 17.03 23.26
CA ALA A 727 -19.68 15.88 23.42
C ALA A 727 -20.17 15.85 24.88
N PRO A 728 -21.27 15.16 25.20
CA PRO A 728 -21.72 15.00 26.58
C PRO A 728 -20.58 14.61 27.53
N GLY A 729 -20.30 15.46 28.51
CA GLY A 729 -19.27 15.21 29.52
C GLY A 729 -17.81 15.36 29.03
N VAL A 730 -17.59 15.86 27.81
CA VAL A 730 -16.26 16.08 27.22
C VAL A 730 -16.09 17.54 26.80
N ARG A 731 -15.06 18.19 27.34
CA ARG A 731 -14.70 19.58 27.02
C ARG A 731 -13.39 19.67 26.27
N GLN A 732 -13.31 20.62 25.33
CA GLN A 732 -12.10 20.98 24.59
C GLN A 732 -11.93 22.50 24.60
N ARG A 733 -10.69 22.97 24.70
CA ARG A 733 -10.29 24.35 24.42
C ARG A 733 -10.39 24.56 22.91
N ARG A 734 -11.49 25.16 22.47
CA ARG A 734 -11.83 25.43 21.07
C ARG A 734 -11.30 26.79 20.66
N TRP A 735 -10.89 26.92 19.40
CA TRP A 735 -10.61 28.22 18.79
C TRP A 735 -11.84 28.65 18.00
N THR A 736 -12.37 29.83 18.31
CA THR A 736 -13.73 30.18 17.94
C THR A 736 -13.79 31.47 17.15
N TYR A 737 -14.83 31.63 16.34
CA TYR A 737 -15.34 32.95 15.97
C TYR A 737 -16.56 33.23 16.87
N ASN A 738 -16.48 34.27 17.70
CA ASN A 738 -17.54 34.72 18.61
C ASN A 738 -17.94 33.70 19.71
N GLY A 739 -17.00 32.87 20.18
CA GLY A 739 -17.17 32.03 21.38
C GLY A 739 -18.03 30.78 21.20
N GLY A 740 -18.55 30.51 20.00
CA GLY A 740 -19.34 29.32 19.69
C GLY A 740 -18.48 28.11 19.28
N PRO A 741 -19.04 26.88 19.34
CA PRO A 741 -18.34 25.66 18.92
C PRO A 741 -18.13 25.59 17.39
N VAL A 742 -18.95 26.33 16.65
CA VAL A 742 -18.80 26.72 15.24
C VAL A 742 -19.01 28.23 15.14
N GLY A 743 -18.47 28.86 14.11
CA GLY A 743 -18.69 30.27 13.83
C GLY A 743 -20.15 30.57 13.45
N PRO A 744 -20.63 31.82 13.66
CA PRO A 744 -22.00 32.22 13.33
C PRO A 744 -22.37 31.91 11.87
N THR A 745 -23.57 31.40 11.64
CA THR A 745 -24.13 31.30 10.27
C THR A 745 -24.51 32.70 9.77
N LEU A 746 -23.86 33.14 8.69
CA LEU A 746 -24.19 34.38 8.00
C LEU A 746 -25.27 34.10 6.96
N HIS A 747 -26.25 34.99 6.79
CA HIS A 747 -27.40 34.76 5.90
C HIS A 747 -27.70 36.00 5.07
N GLY A 748 -27.76 35.85 3.74
CA GLY A 748 -28.05 36.95 2.80
C GLY A 748 -28.57 36.46 1.45
N ARG A 749 -28.64 37.36 0.48
CA ARG A 749 -29.05 37.08 -0.91
C ARG A 749 -27.94 37.40 -1.90
N VAL A 750 -28.07 36.90 -3.13
CA VAL A 750 -27.18 37.30 -4.23
C VAL A 750 -27.23 38.82 -4.41
N GLY A 751 -26.06 39.44 -4.50
CA GLY A 751 -25.86 40.88 -4.58
C GLY A 751 -25.53 41.55 -3.24
N ASP A 752 -25.87 40.93 -2.10
CA ASP A 752 -25.55 41.49 -0.79
C ASP A 752 -24.04 41.62 -0.57
N VAL A 753 -23.65 42.59 0.26
CA VAL A 753 -22.25 42.84 0.64
C VAL A 753 -22.05 42.44 2.08
N PHE A 754 -21.01 41.66 2.37
CA PHE A 754 -20.57 41.34 3.72
C PHE A 754 -19.33 42.17 4.03
N ASP A 755 -19.41 42.96 5.09
CA ASP A 755 -18.34 43.81 5.60
C ASP A 755 -17.94 43.34 7.00
N ILE A 756 -16.91 42.50 7.03
CA ILE A 756 -16.51 41.74 8.22
C ILE A 756 -15.25 42.34 8.81
N THR A 757 -15.29 42.66 10.10
CA THR A 757 -14.10 42.98 10.88
C THR A 757 -13.67 41.75 11.67
N LEU A 758 -12.54 41.14 11.32
CA LEU A 758 -11.89 40.12 12.13
C LEU A 758 -11.07 40.80 13.22
N VAL A 759 -11.23 40.38 14.46
CA VAL A 759 -10.40 40.80 15.60
C VAL A 759 -9.77 39.55 16.21
N ASN A 760 -8.44 39.51 16.32
CA ASN A 760 -7.77 38.39 16.96
C ASN A 760 -7.51 38.70 18.44
N ASP A 761 -8.39 38.22 19.32
CA ASP A 761 -8.21 38.27 20.79
C ASP A 761 -7.70 36.93 21.35
N GLY A 762 -7.15 36.08 20.47
CA GLY A 762 -6.54 34.81 20.82
C GLY A 762 -5.08 34.94 21.23
N SER A 763 -4.45 33.79 21.47
CA SER A 763 -3.06 33.69 21.90
C SER A 763 -2.06 33.40 20.77
N ILE A 764 -2.53 33.09 19.57
CA ILE A 764 -1.73 32.75 18.38
C ILE A 764 -2.23 33.49 17.13
N GLY A 765 -1.51 33.37 16.00
CA GLY A 765 -1.94 33.93 14.73
C GLY A 765 -3.26 33.31 14.23
N HIS A 766 -4.17 34.14 13.72
CA HIS A 766 -5.44 33.69 13.14
C HIS A 766 -5.81 34.50 11.89
N SER A 767 -6.68 33.95 11.05
CA SER A 767 -7.18 34.61 9.84
C SER A 767 -8.63 34.23 9.55
N ILE A 768 -9.13 34.63 8.38
CA ILE A 768 -10.46 34.28 7.88
C ILE A 768 -10.45 34.20 6.34
N ASP A 769 -11.03 33.14 5.81
CA ASP A 769 -11.28 32.90 4.39
C ASP A 769 -12.80 32.65 4.20
N PHE A 770 -13.42 33.41 3.32
CA PHE A 770 -14.84 33.26 2.96
C PHE A 770 -14.96 32.71 1.53
N HIS A 771 -15.46 31.49 1.37
CA HIS A 771 -15.67 30.89 0.05
C HIS A 771 -16.80 31.56 -0.75
N ALA A 772 -17.71 32.26 -0.06
CA ALA A 772 -18.72 33.11 -0.69
C ALA A 772 -18.13 34.37 -1.37
N GLY A 773 -16.88 34.73 -1.02
CA GLY A 773 -16.14 35.84 -1.58
C GLY A 773 -15.19 35.41 -2.69
N ALA A 774 -15.00 36.28 -3.69
CA ALA A 774 -14.04 36.06 -4.78
C ALA A 774 -12.97 37.15 -4.76
N LEU A 775 -12.10 37.11 -3.75
CA LEU A 775 -11.01 38.08 -3.55
C LEU A 775 -9.64 37.38 -3.62
N ALA A 776 -8.60 38.12 -4.00
CA ALA A 776 -7.23 37.64 -3.86
C ALA A 776 -6.85 37.51 -2.37
N PRO A 777 -6.17 36.44 -1.95
CA PRO A 777 -5.97 36.12 -0.53
C PRO A 777 -5.00 37.05 0.20
N ASP A 778 -4.02 37.62 -0.51
CA ASP A 778 -2.83 38.28 0.08
C ASP A 778 -3.14 39.36 1.13
N ARG A 779 -4.29 40.03 1.02
CA ARG A 779 -4.71 41.06 1.99
C ARG A 779 -5.84 40.61 2.92
N PRO A 780 -7.00 40.16 2.43
CA PRO A 780 -8.16 39.89 3.29
C PRO A 780 -8.10 38.53 3.99
N MET A 781 -7.22 37.61 3.56
CA MET A 781 -7.10 36.25 4.12
C MET A 781 -5.76 35.99 4.81
N ARG A 782 -4.93 37.02 5.01
CA ARG A 782 -3.65 36.90 5.72
C ARG A 782 -3.85 36.62 7.20
N THR A 783 -2.87 35.99 7.83
CA THR A 783 -2.79 35.88 9.29
C THR A 783 -2.64 37.28 9.92
N ILE A 784 -3.35 37.48 11.02
CA ILE A 784 -3.24 38.65 11.89
C ILE A 784 -2.72 38.19 13.26
N ALA A 785 -1.80 38.95 13.83
CA ALA A 785 -1.23 38.62 15.13
C ALA A 785 -2.26 38.81 16.27
N PRO A 786 -2.03 38.23 17.46
CA PRO A 786 -2.80 38.57 18.65
C PRO A 786 -2.89 40.08 18.90
N GLY A 787 -4.10 40.58 19.12
CA GLY A 787 -4.42 42.00 19.32
C GLY A 787 -4.66 42.80 18.04
N GLU A 788 -4.45 42.22 16.86
CA GLU A 788 -4.69 42.89 15.59
C GLU A 788 -6.13 42.74 15.10
N SER A 789 -6.46 43.51 14.06
CA SER A 789 -7.71 43.38 13.32
C SER A 789 -7.50 43.48 11.81
N LEU A 790 -8.44 42.93 11.05
CA LEU A 790 -8.46 42.91 9.60
C LEU A 790 -9.88 43.12 9.08
N GLN A 791 -10.02 43.96 8.05
CA GLN A 791 -11.29 44.09 7.34
C GLN A 791 -11.33 43.17 6.12
N TYR A 792 -12.42 42.43 6.00
CA TYR A 792 -12.75 41.59 4.86
C TYR A 792 -14.12 42.01 4.33
N ARG A 793 -14.13 42.64 3.16
CA ARG A 793 -15.36 43.06 2.48
C ARG A 793 -15.55 42.36 1.15
N PHE A 794 -16.63 41.60 0.96
CA PHE A 794 -16.97 40.94 -0.30
C PHE A 794 -18.44 41.07 -0.68
N THR A 795 -18.73 41.00 -1.98
CA THR A 795 -20.09 40.88 -2.51
C THR A 795 -20.41 39.42 -2.80
N ALA A 796 -21.53 38.92 -2.28
CA ALA A 796 -22.02 37.58 -2.58
C ALA A 796 -22.57 37.55 -4.00
N THR A 797 -21.82 36.99 -4.94
CA THR A 797 -22.20 36.96 -6.37
C THR A 797 -22.85 35.64 -6.79
N ARG A 798 -22.87 34.63 -5.91
CA ARG A 798 -23.38 33.29 -6.18
C ARG A 798 -24.17 32.76 -4.99
N ALA A 799 -25.27 32.08 -5.28
CA ALA A 799 -26.11 31.41 -4.28
C ALA A 799 -25.49 30.07 -3.85
N GLY A 800 -25.79 29.66 -2.61
CA GLY A 800 -25.22 28.45 -1.99
C GLY A 800 -25.10 28.59 -0.48
N ILE A 801 -24.74 27.51 0.19
CA ILE A 801 -24.18 27.57 1.54
C ILE A 801 -22.68 27.35 1.42
N TRP A 802 -21.93 28.36 1.81
CA TRP A 802 -20.48 28.44 1.62
C TRP A 802 -19.79 28.28 2.95
N MET A 803 -18.65 27.61 2.98
CA MET A 803 -17.80 27.60 4.16
C MET A 803 -17.11 28.95 4.33
N TYR A 804 -16.84 29.31 5.57
CA TYR A 804 -15.73 30.19 5.91
C TYR A 804 -14.90 29.56 7.01
N HIS A 805 -13.60 29.84 7.04
CA HIS A 805 -12.69 29.25 8.02
C HIS A 805 -11.39 30.02 8.19
N CYS A 806 -10.61 29.64 9.20
CA CYS A 806 -9.24 30.16 9.36
C CYS A 806 -8.33 29.56 8.29
N SER A 807 -7.51 30.41 7.66
CA SER A 807 -6.49 30.05 6.66
C SER A 807 -5.06 30.10 7.20
N THR A 808 -4.87 30.39 8.50
CA THR A 808 -3.56 30.33 9.17
C THR A 808 -3.06 28.89 9.20
N MET A 809 -1.76 28.71 8.96
CA MET A 809 -1.14 27.39 8.91
C MET A 809 -0.83 26.87 10.33
N PRO A 810 -1.02 25.56 10.60
CA PRO A 810 -1.60 24.57 9.71
C PRO A 810 -3.14 24.64 9.71
N MET A 811 -3.73 24.93 8.54
CA MET A 811 -5.17 25.19 8.41
C MET A 811 -6.05 24.06 8.96
N SER A 812 -5.63 22.81 8.77
CA SER A 812 -6.35 21.63 9.27
C SER A 812 -6.54 21.65 10.78
N ALA A 813 -5.53 22.11 11.55
CA ALA A 813 -5.61 22.23 13.00
C ALA A 813 -6.57 23.35 13.41
N HIS A 814 -6.54 24.50 12.72
CA HIS A 814 -7.47 25.60 13.02
C HIS A 814 -8.93 25.22 12.73
N ILE A 815 -9.20 24.57 11.60
CA ILE A 815 -10.54 24.09 11.26
C ILE A 815 -11.01 23.05 12.30
N ALA A 816 -10.15 22.09 12.63
CA ALA A 816 -10.42 21.05 13.62
C ALA A 816 -10.66 21.60 15.04
N ALA A 817 -9.97 22.68 15.41
CA ALA A 817 -10.16 23.39 16.68
C ALA A 817 -11.49 24.17 16.75
N GLY A 818 -12.20 24.33 15.63
CA GLY A 818 -13.54 24.94 15.56
C GLY A 818 -13.65 26.22 14.75
N MET A 819 -12.57 26.67 14.08
CA MET A 819 -12.58 27.91 13.32
C MET A 819 -13.18 27.73 11.93
N HIS A 820 -14.46 27.38 11.87
CA HIS A 820 -15.24 27.30 10.65
C HIS A 820 -16.69 27.70 10.90
N GLY A 821 -17.37 28.18 9.86
CA GLY A 821 -18.80 28.48 9.87
C GLY A 821 -19.39 28.51 8.47
N ALA A 822 -20.65 28.91 8.37
CA ALA A 822 -21.41 28.90 7.12
C ALA A 822 -21.85 30.30 6.69
N VAL A 823 -21.85 30.56 5.38
CA VAL A 823 -22.52 31.70 4.73
C VAL A 823 -23.60 31.16 3.82
N VAL A 824 -24.87 31.36 4.17
CA VAL A 824 -26.03 31.01 3.34
C VAL A 824 -26.39 32.21 2.47
N ILE A 825 -26.33 32.01 1.15
CA ILE A 825 -26.77 32.96 0.14
C ILE A 825 -27.94 32.34 -0.61
N GLU A 826 -29.15 32.86 -0.38
CA GLU A 826 -30.36 32.34 -1.02
C GLU A 826 -30.33 32.62 -2.55
N PRO A 827 -30.69 31.64 -3.40
CA PRO A 827 -30.90 31.89 -4.82
C PRO A 827 -32.14 32.76 -5.07
N ASP A 828 -32.14 33.47 -6.19
CA ASP A 828 -33.27 34.29 -6.59
C ASP A 828 -34.54 33.44 -6.78
N GLY A 829 -35.65 33.93 -6.24
CA GLY A 829 -36.94 33.25 -6.33
C GLY A 829 -37.04 31.95 -5.51
N LEU A 830 -36.18 31.76 -4.50
CA LEU A 830 -36.27 30.63 -3.58
C LEU A 830 -37.66 30.57 -2.94
N PRO A 831 -38.43 29.47 -3.11
CA PRO A 831 -39.76 29.34 -2.52
C PRO A 831 -39.73 29.42 -0.99
N ALA A 832 -40.80 29.96 -0.40
CA ALA A 832 -40.98 29.99 1.04
C ALA A 832 -41.20 28.58 1.61
N VAL A 833 -40.76 28.37 2.84
CA VAL A 833 -40.94 27.13 3.61
C VAL A 833 -41.42 27.48 5.02
N ASP A 834 -42.08 26.54 5.69
CA ASP A 834 -42.59 26.76 7.04
C ASP A 834 -41.48 26.73 8.10
N ARG A 835 -40.45 25.89 7.87
CA ARG A 835 -39.27 25.79 8.75
C ARG A 835 -37.97 25.72 7.98
N GLN A 836 -36.94 26.35 8.53
CA GLN A 836 -35.61 26.38 7.96
C GLN A 836 -34.54 26.14 9.04
N TYR A 837 -33.59 25.26 8.74
CA TYR A 837 -32.47 24.90 9.61
C TYR A 837 -31.13 25.01 8.86
N ALA A 838 -30.05 25.16 9.62
CA ALA A 838 -28.68 25.07 9.13
C ALA A 838 -27.88 24.09 10.01
N LEU A 839 -27.27 23.09 9.37
CA LEU A 839 -26.42 22.09 9.99
C LEU A 839 -25.05 22.11 9.31
N THR A 840 -24.00 22.21 10.12
CA THR A 840 -22.60 22.14 9.68
C THR A 840 -21.97 20.90 10.26
N GLN A 841 -21.57 19.97 9.41
CA GLN A 841 -20.81 18.79 9.82
C GLN A 841 -19.33 19.14 9.96
N SER A 842 -18.72 18.69 11.06
CA SER A 842 -17.26 18.79 11.25
C SER A 842 -16.74 17.77 12.27
N GLU A 843 -15.44 17.52 12.19
CA GLU A 843 -14.68 16.59 13.03
C GLU A 843 -14.10 17.29 14.27
N VAL A 844 -14.05 16.54 15.38
CA VAL A 844 -13.41 16.96 16.63
C VAL A 844 -12.33 15.95 17.01
N PHE A 845 -11.14 16.45 17.35
CA PHE A 845 -9.95 15.64 17.65
C PHE A 845 -9.48 15.97 19.07
N VAL A 846 -9.80 15.10 20.02
CA VAL A 846 -9.54 15.30 21.46
C VAL A 846 -8.32 14.49 21.86
N THR A 847 -7.36 15.13 22.54
CA THR A 847 -6.20 14.43 23.12
C THR A 847 -6.64 13.29 24.05
N PRO A 848 -6.23 12.04 23.81
CA PRO A 848 -6.65 10.89 24.61
C PRO A 848 -6.37 11.04 26.11
N GLY A 849 -7.32 10.64 26.95
CA GLY A 849 -7.20 10.70 28.41
C GLY A 849 -7.40 12.09 29.03
N THR A 850 -7.81 13.08 28.24
CA THR A 850 -8.08 14.46 28.69
C THR A 850 -9.52 14.89 28.41
N GLY A 851 -9.95 16.03 28.98
CA GLY A 851 -11.25 16.66 28.68
C GLY A 851 -12.48 16.00 29.30
N GLY A 852 -12.33 14.88 30.03
CA GLY A 852 -13.44 14.20 30.72
C GLY A 852 -13.90 14.91 31.99
N ALA A 853 -14.93 14.38 32.64
CA ALA A 853 -15.48 14.92 33.88
C ALA A 853 -14.40 15.11 34.97
N GLY A 854 -14.32 16.34 35.53
CA GLY A 854 -13.33 16.69 36.55
C GLY A 854 -11.91 16.95 36.03
N GLN A 855 -11.69 16.88 34.72
CA GLN A 855 -10.41 17.21 34.08
C GLN A 855 -10.47 18.59 33.43
N PRO A 856 -9.32 19.26 33.23
CA PRO A 856 -9.23 20.44 32.37
C PRO A 856 -9.71 20.11 30.95
N ALA A 857 -10.20 21.13 30.24
CA ALA A 857 -10.56 20.99 28.83
C ALA A 857 -9.36 20.48 28.03
N ALA A 858 -9.60 19.53 27.13
CA ALA A 858 -8.59 18.99 26.25
C ALA A 858 -8.13 20.03 25.23
N GLU A 859 -6.92 19.90 24.70
CA GLU A 859 -6.52 20.63 23.50
C GLU A 859 -6.95 19.88 22.23
N VAL A 860 -6.83 20.54 21.07
CA VAL A 860 -6.92 19.86 19.78
C VAL A 860 -5.66 19.02 19.54
N ASP A 861 -5.84 17.77 19.12
CA ASP A 861 -4.73 16.86 18.86
C ASP A 861 -4.31 16.89 17.39
N ALA A 862 -3.23 17.63 17.09
CA ALA A 862 -2.72 17.79 15.73
C ALA A 862 -2.24 16.47 15.10
N ASP A 863 -1.79 15.49 15.89
CA ASP A 863 -1.38 14.18 15.36
C ASP A 863 -2.59 13.37 14.92
N LEU A 864 -3.70 13.41 15.67
CA LEU A 864 -4.96 12.80 15.26
C LEU A 864 -5.56 13.48 14.02
N VAL A 865 -5.41 14.80 13.89
CA VAL A 865 -5.81 15.56 12.69
C VAL A 865 -5.04 15.06 11.47
N THR A 866 -3.70 14.99 11.54
CA THR A 866 -2.86 14.50 10.44
C THR A 866 -3.12 13.03 10.12
N ALA A 867 -3.48 12.21 11.11
CA ALA A 867 -3.79 10.81 10.93
C ALA A 867 -5.23 10.54 10.44
N GLU A 868 -6.07 11.58 10.29
CA GLU A 868 -7.50 11.47 9.96
C GLU A 868 -8.29 10.56 10.93
N ARG A 869 -8.00 10.67 12.22
CA ARG A 869 -8.63 9.87 13.28
C ARG A 869 -9.46 10.73 14.23
N PRO A 870 -10.65 11.19 13.82
CA PRO A 870 -11.49 12.03 14.68
C PRO A 870 -12.01 11.25 15.88
N THR A 871 -12.08 11.94 17.01
CA THR A 871 -12.71 11.45 18.23
C THR A 871 -14.23 11.50 18.08
N PHE A 872 -14.74 12.63 17.61
CA PHE A 872 -16.16 12.83 17.32
C PHE A 872 -16.36 13.39 15.92
N VAL A 873 -17.54 13.15 15.36
CA VAL A 873 -18.06 13.89 14.21
C VAL A 873 -19.39 14.48 14.65
N THR A 874 -19.64 15.73 14.30
CA THR A 874 -20.70 16.52 14.93
C THR A 874 -21.55 17.21 13.89
N PHE A 875 -22.78 17.55 14.27
CA PHE A 875 -23.51 18.63 13.62
C PHE A 875 -23.46 19.85 14.53
N ASN A 876 -23.05 21.00 13.99
CA ASN A 876 -22.90 22.27 14.70
C ASN A 876 -21.92 22.20 15.88
N GLY A 877 -20.86 21.39 15.75
CA GLY A 877 -19.70 21.39 16.65
C GLY A 877 -19.85 20.58 17.94
N ILE A 878 -21.02 20.01 18.23
CA ILE A 878 -21.28 19.23 19.45
C ILE A 878 -21.87 17.85 19.11
N ALA A 879 -21.16 16.79 19.48
CA ALA A 879 -21.57 15.41 19.25
C ALA A 879 -22.87 15.10 20.01
N ASN A 880 -23.80 14.39 19.37
CA ASN A 880 -25.08 13.97 19.96
C ASN A 880 -26.02 15.11 20.42
N GLN A 881 -25.74 16.37 20.09
CA GLN A 881 -26.58 17.49 20.54
C GLN A 881 -28.02 17.33 20.10
N TYR A 882 -28.23 17.05 18.82
CA TYR A 882 -29.58 16.91 18.27
C TYR A 882 -30.24 15.57 18.62
N ALA A 883 -29.53 14.67 19.31
CA ALA A 883 -30.12 13.48 19.93
C ALA A 883 -30.74 13.82 21.29
N GLN A 884 -30.10 14.72 22.07
CA GLN A 884 -30.66 15.23 23.34
C GLN A 884 -31.71 16.33 23.12
N VAL A 885 -31.49 17.20 22.12
CA VAL A 885 -32.35 18.34 21.81
C VAL A 885 -32.77 18.28 20.33
N PRO A 886 -33.83 17.52 20.01
CA PRO A 886 -34.29 17.35 18.64
C PRO A 886 -34.68 18.65 17.93
N LEU A 887 -34.54 18.67 16.60
CA LEU A 887 -35.21 19.63 15.74
C LEU A 887 -36.73 19.42 15.83
N THR A 888 -37.54 20.40 15.43
CA THR A 888 -39.00 20.34 15.58
C THR A 888 -39.73 20.66 14.29
N ALA A 889 -40.80 19.94 13.98
CA ALA A 889 -41.69 20.23 12.86
C ALA A 889 -43.13 19.82 13.20
N ARG A 890 -44.08 20.18 12.35
CA ARG A 890 -45.45 19.68 12.38
C ARG A 890 -45.78 18.92 11.10
N VAL A 891 -46.78 18.05 11.18
CA VAL A 891 -47.30 17.36 10.00
C VAL A 891 -47.73 18.38 8.94
N GLY A 892 -47.34 18.13 7.69
CA GLY A 892 -47.69 19.00 6.56
C GLY A 892 -46.80 20.23 6.39
N GLU A 893 -45.97 20.60 7.36
CA GLU A 893 -45.01 21.70 7.19
C GLU A 893 -43.92 21.34 6.17
N ARG A 894 -43.58 22.31 5.32
CA ARG A 894 -42.42 22.27 4.44
C ARG A 894 -41.17 22.63 5.23
N VAL A 895 -40.22 21.70 5.32
CA VAL A 895 -38.97 21.89 6.06
C VAL A 895 -37.80 21.95 5.09
N ARG A 896 -37.00 23.02 5.16
CA ARG A 896 -35.71 23.16 4.47
C ARG A 896 -34.57 22.99 5.47
N ILE A 897 -33.57 22.19 5.12
CA ILE A 897 -32.35 22.02 5.91
C ILE A 897 -31.16 22.33 5.02
N TRP A 898 -30.47 23.42 5.32
CA TRP A 898 -29.17 23.72 4.75
C TRP A 898 -28.12 22.86 5.43
N VAL A 899 -27.29 22.20 4.64
CA VAL A 899 -26.25 21.31 5.13
C VAL A 899 -24.93 21.74 4.51
N LEU A 900 -23.94 22.00 5.36
CA LEU A 900 -22.54 22.25 5.00
C LEU A 900 -21.69 21.12 5.57
N ASP A 901 -20.83 20.54 4.76
CA ASP A 901 -19.77 19.66 5.24
C ASP A 901 -18.47 20.47 5.34
N ALA A 902 -18.17 21.00 6.53
CA ALA A 902 -17.00 21.86 6.72
C ALA A 902 -15.68 21.07 6.75
N GLY A 903 -15.73 19.80 7.16
CA GLY A 903 -14.52 18.99 7.32
C GLY A 903 -13.71 19.33 8.58
N PRO A 904 -12.39 19.05 8.58
CA PRO A 904 -11.52 19.36 7.44
C PRO A 904 -11.38 18.28 6.36
N ASN A 905 -11.69 17.00 6.62
CA ASN A 905 -11.27 15.92 5.71
C ASN A 905 -12.38 14.90 5.34
N ARG A 906 -13.42 14.74 6.17
CA ARG A 906 -14.44 13.71 6.00
C ARG A 906 -15.63 14.19 5.18
N SER A 907 -16.14 13.32 4.33
CA SER A 907 -17.40 13.51 3.59
C SER A 907 -18.63 13.27 4.46
N SER A 908 -19.74 13.95 4.15
CA SER A 908 -21.07 13.71 4.71
C SER A 908 -21.98 12.93 3.74
N SER A 909 -22.89 12.14 4.31
CA SER A 909 -24.04 11.59 3.59
C SER A 909 -25.32 11.88 4.37
N PHE A 910 -25.76 13.13 4.39
CA PHE A 910 -26.87 13.57 5.25
C PHE A 910 -28.18 12.87 4.88
N HIS A 911 -28.86 12.30 5.89
CA HIS A 911 -30.07 11.50 5.72
C HIS A 911 -31.05 11.73 6.87
N ILE A 912 -32.35 11.72 6.57
CA ILE A 912 -33.44 11.67 7.56
C ILE A 912 -34.20 10.36 7.37
N VAL A 913 -34.09 9.48 8.35
CA VAL A 913 -34.74 8.17 8.36
C VAL A 913 -36.26 8.36 8.39
N GLY A 914 -36.95 7.72 7.45
CA GLY A 914 -38.39 7.86 7.25
C GLY A 914 -38.81 9.07 6.41
N GLY A 915 -37.86 9.94 6.05
CA GLY A 915 -38.07 11.05 5.11
C GLY A 915 -37.56 10.74 3.71
N GLN A 916 -38.15 11.38 2.70
CA GLN A 916 -37.58 11.46 1.35
C GLN A 916 -37.51 12.93 0.97
N PHE A 917 -36.36 13.36 0.46
CA PHE A 917 -36.18 14.72 -0.02
C PHE A 917 -36.85 14.83 -1.38
N ASP A 918 -37.79 15.74 -1.51
CA ASP A 918 -38.42 16.06 -2.79
C ASP A 918 -37.73 17.26 -3.49
N THR A 919 -36.79 17.91 -2.79
CA THR A 919 -35.92 18.96 -3.33
C THR A 919 -34.51 18.77 -2.79
N VAL A 920 -33.52 18.86 -3.68
CA VAL A 920 -32.09 18.81 -3.39
C VAL A 920 -31.38 19.87 -4.23
N TYR A 921 -30.77 20.82 -3.55
CA TYR A 921 -29.91 21.85 -4.12
C TYR A 921 -28.47 21.58 -3.67
N HIS A 922 -27.54 21.47 -4.59
CA HIS A 922 -26.14 21.09 -4.36
C HIS A 922 -25.23 22.07 -5.10
N GLU A 923 -24.31 22.73 -4.39
CA GLU A 923 -23.25 23.56 -4.99
C GLU A 923 -23.75 24.56 -6.06
N GLY A 924 -24.89 25.20 -5.80
CA GLY A 924 -25.45 26.20 -6.72
C GLY A 924 -26.52 25.68 -7.70
N ALA A 925 -26.78 24.36 -7.75
CA ALA A 925 -27.69 23.75 -8.72
C ALA A 925 -28.73 22.81 -8.09
N TYR A 926 -29.95 22.80 -8.63
CA TYR A 926 -30.95 21.79 -8.26
C TYR A 926 -30.62 20.45 -8.90
N LEU A 927 -30.34 19.43 -8.08
CA LEU A 927 -30.33 18.03 -8.50
C LEU A 927 -31.75 17.47 -8.57
N LEU A 928 -32.58 17.93 -7.63
CA LEU A 928 -34.01 17.67 -7.58
C LEU A 928 -34.70 18.99 -7.24
N GLY A 929 -35.59 19.46 -8.11
CA GLY A 929 -36.20 20.78 -7.97
C GLY A 929 -37.73 20.73 -7.93
N PRO A 930 -38.40 21.87 -7.71
CA PRO A 930 -39.85 21.94 -7.56
C PRO A 930 -40.68 21.41 -8.76
N ARG A 931 -40.03 21.24 -9.93
CA ARG A 931 -40.65 20.73 -11.16
C ARG A 931 -40.51 19.22 -11.35
N ALA A 932 -39.76 18.54 -10.50
CA ALA A 932 -39.47 17.11 -10.61
C ALA A 932 -40.59 16.26 -9.97
N GLN A 933 -41.80 16.34 -10.52
CA GLN A 933 -42.98 15.64 -9.99
C GLN A 933 -42.73 14.12 -9.91
N GLY A 934 -42.95 13.55 -8.72
CA GLY A 934 -42.81 12.11 -8.46
C GLY A 934 -41.38 11.60 -8.29
N ALA A 935 -40.37 12.49 -8.30
CA ALA A 935 -38.98 12.13 -8.01
C ALA A 935 -38.62 12.46 -6.56
N GLY A 936 -37.65 11.72 -6.00
CA GLY A 936 -37.20 11.85 -4.63
C GLY A 936 -35.72 11.46 -4.48
N ALA A 937 -35.08 11.97 -3.43
CA ALA A 937 -33.73 11.63 -3.03
C ALA A 937 -33.71 11.15 -1.58
N GLN A 938 -32.90 10.12 -1.30
CA GLN A 938 -32.81 9.53 0.04
C GLN A 938 -31.72 10.17 0.90
N ALA A 939 -30.62 10.62 0.30
CA ALA A 939 -29.45 11.12 1.00
C ALA A 939 -28.83 12.28 0.23
N PHE A 940 -28.20 13.19 0.97
CA PHE A 940 -27.48 14.33 0.42
C PHE A 940 -25.99 14.15 0.65
N GLY A 941 -25.29 13.69 -0.39
CA GLY A 941 -23.84 13.45 -0.35
C GLY A 941 -23.08 14.75 -0.54
N LEU A 942 -22.14 15.01 0.37
CA LEU A 942 -21.26 16.19 0.37
C LEU A 942 -19.82 15.74 0.60
N THR A 943 -18.86 16.37 -0.07
CA THR A 943 -17.45 16.31 0.33
C THR A 943 -17.09 17.50 1.20
N ALA A 944 -15.92 17.45 1.86
CA ALA A 944 -15.39 18.59 2.60
C ALA A 944 -15.44 19.89 1.76
N ALA A 945 -15.84 20.97 2.42
CA ALA A 945 -16.15 22.30 1.88
C ALA A 945 -17.35 22.39 0.91
N GLN A 946 -18.15 21.33 0.72
CA GLN A 946 -19.37 21.39 -0.09
C GLN A 946 -20.62 21.59 0.77
N GLY A 947 -21.66 22.15 0.15
CA GLY A 947 -22.95 22.25 0.78
C GLY A 947 -24.12 22.48 -0.17
N GLY A 948 -25.30 22.57 0.44
CA GLY A 948 -26.53 22.95 -0.22
C GLY A 948 -27.73 22.83 0.71
N PHE A 949 -28.90 22.50 0.18
CA PHE A 949 -30.08 22.25 1.01
C PHE A 949 -30.95 21.11 0.49
N VAL A 950 -31.68 20.52 1.41
CA VAL A 950 -32.75 19.56 1.12
C VAL A 950 -34.08 20.07 1.64
N GLU A 951 -35.16 19.66 0.99
CA GLU A 951 -36.53 19.91 1.47
C GLU A 951 -37.38 18.66 1.46
N LEU A 952 -38.28 18.60 2.44
CA LEU A 952 -39.25 17.53 2.60
C LEU A 952 -40.46 18.02 3.41
N THR A 953 -41.52 17.22 3.41
CA THR A 953 -42.68 17.36 4.29
C THR A 953 -42.92 16.03 5.01
N PHE A 954 -43.25 16.09 6.29
CA PHE A 954 -43.53 14.91 7.09
C PHE A 954 -45.03 14.55 7.05
N PRO A 955 -45.39 13.32 6.65
CA PRO A 955 -46.80 12.94 6.48
C PRO A 955 -47.49 12.57 7.80
N GLU A 956 -46.74 12.17 8.83
CA GLU A 956 -47.28 11.66 10.08
C GLU A 956 -46.46 12.20 11.28
N PRO A 957 -47.06 12.33 12.49
CA PRO A 957 -46.32 12.68 13.69
C PRO A 957 -45.34 11.57 14.06
N GLY A 958 -44.18 11.93 14.63
CA GLY A 958 -43.16 10.95 14.96
C GLY A 958 -41.82 11.55 15.36
N THR A 959 -40.85 10.70 15.65
CA THR A 959 -39.46 11.09 15.89
C THR A 959 -38.61 10.50 14.78
N TYR A 960 -38.14 11.35 13.87
CA TYR A 960 -37.41 10.97 12.66
C TYR A 960 -35.91 11.11 12.90
N PRO A 961 -35.11 10.03 12.92
CA PRO A 961 -33.67 10.13 13.06
C PRO A 961 -33.04 10.94 11.91
N LEU A 962 -32.15 11.88 12.23
CA LEU A 962 -31.28 12.55 11.27
C LEU A 962 -29.84 12.11 11.51
N VAL A 963 -29.09 11.79 10.46
CA VAL A 963 -27.73 11.22 10.55
C VAL A 963 -26.85 11.68 9.40
N SER A 964 -25.54 11.61 9.58
CA SER A 964 -24.64 11.28 8.48
C SER A 964 -24.69 9.77 8.24
N HIS A 965 -25.05 9.34 7.03
CA HIS A 965 -25.16 7.94 6.65
C HIS A 965 -23.77 7.27 6.42
N VAL A 966 -22.69 8.02 6.61
CA VAL A 966 -21.40 7.41 7.00
C VAL A 966 -21.56 6.96 8.45
N MET A 967 -22.02 5.72 8.66
CA MET A 967 -22.61 5.32 9.94
C MET A 967 -21.64 5.42 11.13
N VAL A 968 -20.34 5.22 10.91
CA VAL A 968 -19.32 5.45 11.95
C VAL A 968 -19.31 6.90 12.43
N ASP A 969 -19.63 7.86 11.58
CA ASP A 969 -19.68 9.28 11.93
C ASP A 969 -20.97 9.62 12.69
N ALA A 970 -22.09 8.98 12.37
CA ALA A 970 -23.29 9.03 13.21
C ALA A 970 -23.06 8.42 14.60
N GLU A 971 -22.35 7.29 14.68
CA GLU A 971 -21.97 6.65 15.95
C GLU A 971 -21.00 7.53 16.77
N ARG A 972 -20.13 8.28 16.10
CA ARG A 972 -19.28 9.32 16.69
C ARG A 972 -20.01 10.61 17.06
N GLY A 973 -21.29 10.76 16.70
CA GLY A 973 -22.15 11.84 17.20
C GLY A 973 -22.81 12.71 16.15
N ALA A 974 -22.58 12.49 14.84
CA ALA A 974 -23.24 13.21 13.75
C ALA A 974 -24.65 12.65 13.52
N LYS A 975 -25.48 12.74 14.57
CA LYS A 975 -26.84 12.23 14.63
C LYS A 975 -27.74 13.10 15.50
N GLY A 976 -29.04 12.94 15.29
CA GLY A 976 -30.07 13.53 16.12
C GLY A 976 -31.46 13.07 15.70
N PHE A 977 -32.46 13.87 16.05
CA PHE A 977 -33.85 13.62 15.67
C PHE A 977 -34.55 14.90 15.20
N VAL A 978 -35.57 14.71 14.34
CA VAL A 978 -36.62 15.69 14.07
C VAL A 978 -37.89 15.18 14.74
N LYS A 979 -38.38 15.92 15.73
CA LYS A 979 -39.64 15.64 16.43
C LYS A 979 -40.78 16.33 15.69
N VAL A 980 -41.63 15.54 15.06
CA VAL A 980 -42.80 15.98 14.31
C VAL A 980 -44.04 15.82 15.18
N THR A 981 -44.73 16.92 15.46
CA THR A 981 -46.02 16.92 16.18
C THR A 981 -47.18 17.05 15.21
N GLU A 982 -48.41 16.91 15.71
CA GLU A 982 -49.62 17.27 14.96
C GLU A 982 -49.61 18.74 14.48
#